data_AF-A0A5B1Q9Q9-F1
#
_entry.id   AF-A0A5B1Q9Q9-F1
#
_cell.length_a   1.000
_cell.length_b   1.000
_cell.length_c   1.000
_cell.angle_alpha   90.00
_cell.angle_beta   90.00
_cell.angle_gamma   90.00
#
_symmetry.space_group_name_H-M   'P 1'
#
loop_
_entity.id
_entity.type
_entity.pdbx_description
1 polymer ?
#
loop_
_entity_poly.entity_id
_entity_poly.type
_entity_poly.pdbx_seq_one_letter_code
_entity_poly.pdbx_strand_id
1 'polypeptide(L)'
;MTYYIKQKGIITPETRALIRTLVQLNVPFENILDVIKRVCSVAGIQVVGKFDRHSVRRVVKEGGIFARLQIAQEVKRVQSLTVSQDGTSHKNAQFEASHLTYKILNSESGSGSNIPCLRALPVTLAPSHTSAQQLRGWNHRLSDICTLYNNSPLGKLDPLTIPEVLRKVKGMLSDHANDQKSLAAQFELWKKDSDRQERGAQVVASMSTEQLAIFGMRLAEQNVADAGGYENWEALSNEVKDKNKREAYHRALVALGNAHFKSLTVEEQRWVDLFFWVGCGMHKDLNAVKWGAKYMEEFWHTEEAMELGAIAPRALHNKDNAATIADEKATTSKARAEKLAARGGVKTTSLAGAIFRNKHDSKGQQDSYRWFFQENLVYSIQFPDTSNTRFGSHCEAASELLVNNRLYIQFLEVVRSSKETGVFNHMEQNVYDALQDPPTLTELAVLSLYSQAISQPYMRSIRGSSDRANALDLGPFHAQVICHCQKLLENPNLLILGTSSSFKEATLDGQMWERAEAVYAVQSMAQHGQLPFLCHALVAFLKGALIGWQRFTAEFEPGGRIAAASSAERAAAYMRPTNDHSESTLGEYRQAKRHAPSMSLALFNDKMLWRANGTEAWVNRNQTPEIDKYVASLARGADSSRKDAKDREQHVSGQKERATRKEKERAQARERKTAREAKVEGITPQLDIAFWTTQPLRKVNDSDIKLMLAWLRSPARKGLVKVPPGLSSLNKERRFNALVAILQDLDQETAAQLLDTRTIYMGVEGGSHVDDTSSDSDESLSSEEEEE
;
A
#
# COMPACT_ATOMS: atom_id res chain seq x y z
N MET A 1 -39.62 -5.43 39.72
CA MET A 1 -38.15 -5.21 39.80
C MET A 1 -37.84 -3.84 39.20
N THR A 2 -36.85 -3.12 39.73
CA THR A 2 -36.54 -1.74 39.28
C THR A 2 -35.08 -1.64 38.86
N TYR A 3 -34.82 -1.09 37.67
CA TYR A 3 -33.50 -0.79 37.15
C TYR A 3 -33.22 0.71 37.23
N TYR A 4 -32.20 1.09 37.99
CA TYR A 4 -31.81 2.49 38.17
C TYR A 4 -30.66 2.84 37.22
N ILE A 5 -30.93 3.76 36.29
CA ILE A 5 -29.94 4.29 35.35
C ILE A 5 -28.85 5.10 36.08
N LYS A 6 -29.24 5.77 37.16
CA LYS A 6 -28.37 6.63 37.97
C LYS A 6 -28.47 6.27 39.44
N GLN A 7 -27.33 6.35 40.11
CA GLN A 7 -27.25 6.39 41.57
C GLN A 7 -26.54 7.68 41.99
N LYS A 8 -27.16 8.42 42.91
CA LYS A 8 -26.65 9.74 43.37
C LYS A 8 -26.30 10.69 42.21
N GLY A 9 -27.13 10.69 41.16
CA GLY A 9 -26.96 11.53 39.96
C GLY A 9 -25.93 11.03 38.93
N ILE A 10 -25.18 9.97 39.24
CA ILE A 10 -24.13 9.41 38.39
C ILE A 10 -24.68 8.19 37.65
N ILE A 11 -24.42 8.09 36.34
CA ILE A 11 -24.79 6.92 35.53
C ILE A 11 -24.04 5.70 36.06
N THR A 12 -24.75 4.63 36.39
CA THR A 12 -24.19 3.44 37.03
C THR A 12 -23.21 2.72 36.10
N PRO A 13 -22.19 2.02 36.64
CA PRO A 13 -21.24 1.25 35.83
C PRO A 13 -21.93 0.27 34.87
N GLU A 14 -23.00 -0.39 35.31
CA GLU A 14 -23.75 -1.36 34.52
C GLU A 14 -24.46 -0.68 33.35
N THR A 15 -25.06 0.50 33.59
CA THR A 15 -25.64 1.29 32.48
C THR A 15 -24.56 1.77 31.52
N ARG A 16 -23.37 2.17 32.00
CA ARG A 16 -22.27 2.59 31.11
C ARG A 16 -21.79 1.44 30.23
N ALA A 17 -21.66 0.25 30.80
CA ALA A 17 -21.33 -0.96 30.04
C ALA A 17 -22.39 -1.23 28.97
N LEU A 18 -23.68 -1.26 29.35
CA LEU A 18 -24.80 -1.47 28.43
C LEU A 18 -24.84 -0.43 27.30
N ILE A 19 -24.57 0.85 27.59
CA ILE A 19 -24.47 1.90 26.57
C ILE A 19 -23.38 1.55 25.55
N ARG A 20 -22.18 1.13 25.99
CA ARG A 20 -21.08 0.76 25.06
C ARG A 20 -21.46 -0.44 24.21
N THR A 21 -22.09 -1.46 24.79
CA THR A 21 -22.59 -2.64 24.06
C THR A 21 -23.61 -2.25 22.99
N LEU A 22 -24.60 -1.43 23.33
CA LEU A 22 -25.61 -0.97 22.37
C LEU A 22 -25.00 -0.11 21.24
N VAL A 23 -23.99 0.71 21.55
CA VAL A 23 -23.24 1.46 20.53
C VAL A 23 -22.44 0.54 19.59
N GLN A 24 -21.87 -0.55 20.11
CA GLN A 24 -21.20 -1.56 19.28
C GLN A 24 -22.17 -2.27 18.34
N LEU A 25 -23.41 -2.48 18.79
CA LEU A 25 -24.51 -3.02 17.98
C LEU A 25 -25.12 -1.98 17.01
N ASN A 26 -24.46 -0.84 16.82
CA ASN A 26 -24.88 0.25 15.94
C ASN A 26 -26.24 0.88 16.27
N VAL A 27 -26.68 0.79 17.53
CA VAL A 27 -27.86 1.55 17.98
C VAL A 27 -27.54 3.05 17.97
N PRO A 28 -28.35 3.90 17.29
CA PRO A 28 -28.16 5.35 17.29
C PRO A 28 -28.19 5.91 18.71
N PHE A 29 -27.35 6.92 18.99
CA PHE A 29 -27.13 7.41 20.37
C PHE A 29 -28.41 7.91 21.04
N GLU A 30 -29.26 8.58 20.26
CA GLU A 30 -30.58 9.06 20.65
C GLU A 30 -31.55 7.94 21.03
N ASN A 31 -31.40 6.74 20.46
CA ASN A 31 -32.33 5.63 20.63
C ASN A 31 -31.95 4.69 21.78
N ILE A 32 -30.74 4.80 22.33
CA ILE A 32 -30.22 3.86 23.35
C ILE A 32 -31.12 3.81 24.59
N LEU A 33 -31.53 4.96 25.11
CA LEU A 33 -32.40 5.00 26.30
C LEU A 33 -33.75 4.33 26.04
N ASP A 34 -34.31 4.52 24.84
CA ASP A 34 -35.60 3.95 24.47
C ASP A 34 -35.51 2.44 24.25
N VAL A 35 -34.40 1.95 23.69
CA VAL A 35 -34.12 0.51 23.59
C VAL A 35 -34.09 -0.11 24.99
N ILE A 36 -33.34 0.48 25.94
CA ILE A 36 -33.28 -0.02 27.32
C ILE A 36 -34.68 -0.06 27.94
N LYS A 37 -35.46 1.02 27.82
CA LYS A 37 -36.83 1.09 28.36
C LYS A 37 -37.74 0.02 27.76
N ARG A 38 -37.72 -0.16 26.43
CA ARG A 38 -38.58 -1.13 25.74
C ARG A 38 -38.24 -2.57 26.14
N VAL A 39 -36.96 -2.93 26.17
CA VAL A 39 -36.52 -4.28 26.57
C VAL A 39 -36.88 -4.55 28.05
N CYS A 40 -36.60 -3.62 28.96
CA CYS A 40 -36.96 -3.77 30.37
C CYS A 40 -38.48 -3.83 30.59
N SER A 41 -39.26 -3.07 29.82
CA SER A 41 -40.73 -3.10 29.88
C SER A 41 -41.29 -4.47 29.55
N VAL A 42 -40.77 -5.14 28.52
CA VAL A 42 -41.19 -6.52 28.16
C VAL A 42 -40.84 -7.51 29.27
N ALA A 43 -39.75 -7.28 29.99
CA ALA A 43 -39.33 -8.10 31.12
C ALA A 43 -40.03 -7.74 32.46
N GLY A 44 -40.99 -6.81 32.48
CA GLY A 44 -41.65 -6.36 33.72
C GLY A 44 -40.74 -5.58 34.68
N ILE A 45 -39.66 -4.97 34.16
CA ILE A 45 -38.69 -4.19 34.92
C ILE A 45 -38.95 -2.70 34.72
N GLN A 46 -39.21 -1.96 35.80
CA GLN A 46 -39.37 -0.51 35.74
C GLN A 46 -38.02 0.19 35.64
N VAL A 47 -37.84 1.06 34.65
CA VAL A 47 -36.60 1.83 34.47
C VAL A 47 -36.73 3.23 35.09
N VAL A 48 -35.83 3.58 36.00
CA VAL A 48 -35.81 4.89 36.69
C VAL A 48 -34.57 5.69 36.31
N GLY A 49 -34.77 6.94 35.87
CA GLY A 49 -33.72 7.88 35.49
C GLY A 49 -33.64 8.15 33.99
N LYS A 50 -32.65 8.95 33.58
CA LYS A 50 -32.39 9.30 32.17
C LYS A 50 -30.94 9.72 31.95
N PHE A 51 -30.46 9.56 30.72
CA PHE A 51 -29.24 10.15 30.19
C PHE A 51 -29.51 10.71 28.79
N ASP A 52 -28.60 11.53 28.28
CA ASP A 52 -28.71 12.17 26.98
C ASP A 52 -27.61 11.70 26.01
N ARG A 53 -27.70 12.15 24.75
CA ARG A 53 -26.71 11.86 23.70
C ARG A 53 -25.30 12.27 24.10
N HIS A 54 -25.16 13.35 24.87
CA HIS A 54 -23.87 13.83 25.35
C HIS A 54 -23.25 12.85 26.35
N SER A 55 -24.06 12.28 27.24
CA SER A 55 -23.64 11.27 28.21
C SER A 55 -23.19 9.99 27.49
N VAL A 56 -23.92 9.55 26.47
CA VAL A 56 -23.53 8.42 25.62
C VAL A 56 -22.16 8.65 25.00
N ARG A 57 -21.93 9.82 24.39
CA ARG A 57 -20.63 10.16 23.77
C ARG A 57 -19.48 10.09 24.77
N ARG A 58 -19.67 10.60 25.99
CA ARG A 58 -18.65 10.50 27.06
C ARG A 58 -18.38 9.05 27.44
N VAL A 59 -19.42 8.23 27.61
CA VAL A 59 -19.29 6.81 27.95
C VAL A 59 -18.54 6.02 26.87
N VAL A 60 -18.74 6.36 25.60
CA VAL A 60 -17.97 5.78 24.48
C VAL A 60 -16.51 6.20 24.53
N LYS A 61 -16.23 7.49 24.78
CA LYS A 61 -14.87 8.03 24.92
C LYS A 61 -14.08 7.39 26.06
N GLU A 62 -14.75 7.10 27.18
CA GLU A 62 -14.16 6.30 28.26
C GLU A 62 -13.68 4.94 27.76
N GLY A 63 -14.45 4.28 26.89
CA GLY A 63 -14.05 3.02 26.25
C GLY A 63 -12.74 3.12 25.46
N GLY A 64 -12.57 4.18 24.66
CA GLY A 64 -11.32 4.43 23.93
C GLY A 64 -10.12 4.77 24.83
N ILE A 65 -10.35 5.34 26.02
CA ILE A 65 -9.31 5.55 27.03
C ILE A 65 -8.92 4.22 27.67
N PHE A 66 -9.91 3.41 28.09
CA PHE A 66 -9.66 2.08 28.64
C PHE A 66 -8.89 1.19 27.67
N ALA A 67 -9.23 1.22 26.37
CA ALA A 67 -8.55 0.42 25.36
C ALA A 67 -7.05 0.75 25.24
N ARG A 68 -6.68 2.03 25.41
CA ARG A 68 -5.27 2.45 25.41
C ARG A 68 -4.54 2.10 26.71
N LEU A 69 -5.23 2.17 27.85
CA LEU A 69 -4.68 1.70 29.14
C LEU A 69 -4.42 0.19 29.12
N GLN A 70 -5.35 -0.58 28.57
CA GLN A 70 -5.19 -2.02 28.33
C GLN A 70 -3.92 -2.30 27.52
N ILE A 71 -3.75 -1.65 26.37
CA ILE A 71 -2.59 -1.86 25.51
C ILE A 71 -1.28 -1.59 26.27
N ALA A 72 -1.18 -0.46 26.98
CA ALA A 72 0.03 -0.13 27.72
C ALA A 72 0.35 -1.17 28.80
N GLN A 73 -0.64 -1.59 29.57
CA GLN A 73 -0.46 -2.59 30.63
C GLN A 73 -0.09 -3.96 30.07
N GLU A 74 -0.72 -4.38 28.96
CA GLU A 74 -0.39 -5.63 28.28
C GLU A 74 1.04 -5.57 27.71
N VAL A 75 1.42 -4.48 27.01
CA VAL A 75 2.78 -4.28 26.47
C VAL A 75 3.85 -4.32 27.57
N LYS A 76 3.55 -3.74 28.75
CA LYS A 76 4.45 -3.80 29.91
C LYS A 76 4.74 -5.26 30.31
N ARG A 77 3.73 -6.14 30.30
CA ARG A 77 3.82 -7.53 30.76
C ARG A 77 4.40 -8.51 29.75
N VAL A 78 4.29 -8.24 28.45
CA VAL A 78 4.77 -9.17 27.41
C VAL A 78 6.28 -9.11 27.22
N GLN A 79 6.88 -10.22 26.81
CA GLN A 79 8.31 -10.29 26.50
C GLN A 79 8.65 -9.63 25.15
N SER A 80 7.77 -9.80 24.16
CA SER A 80 7.95 -9.32 22.81
C SER A 80 6.63 -8.99 22.14
N LEU A 81 6.70 -8.18 21.08
CA LEU A 81 5.59 -7.82 20.22
C LEU A 81 6.06 -7.55 18.79
N THR A 82 5.14 -7.51 17.85
CA THR A 82 5.37 -7.06 16.47
C THR A 82 4.37 -5.97 16.11
N VAL A 83 4.71 -5.18 15.09
CA VAL A 83 3.89 -4.06 14.62
C VAL A 83 3.37 -4.33 13.22
N SER A 84 2.19 -3.83 12.88
CA SER A 84 1.71 -3.80 11.50
C SER A 84 0.98 -2.51 11.18
N GLN A 85 1.02 -2.11 9.91
CA GLN A 85 0.38 -0.89 9.44
C GLN A 85 -0.12 -1.05 8.01
N ASP A 86 -1.19 -0.33 7.70
CA ASP A 86 -1.65 -0.06 6.34
C ASP A 86 -2.11 1.39 6.21
N GLY A 87 -2.11 1.91 4.97
CA GLY A 87 -2.48 3.27 4.65
C GLY A 87 -3.45 3.36 3.48
N THR A 88 -4.43 4.26 3.57
CA THR A 88 -5.33 4.50 2.43
C THR A 88 -5.82 5.94 2.36
N SER A 89 -6.16 6.38 1.15
CA SER A 89 -6.79 7.68 0.91
C SER A 89 -8.30 7.61 1.10
N HIS A 90 -8.90 8.63 1.70
CA HIS A 90 -10.34 8.86 1.71
C HIS A 90 -10.62 10.35 1.50
N LYS A 91 -11.25 10.70 0.37
CA LYS A 91 -11.57 12.09 -0.02
C LYS A 91 -10.33 13.01 0.06
N ASN A 92 -9.24 12.63 -0.61
CA ASN A 92 -7.97 13.36 -0.66
C ASN A 92 -7.24 13.54 0.69
N ALA A 93 -7.62 12.78 1.72
CA ALA A 93 -6.93 12.72 2.99
C ALA A 93 -6.37 11.31 3.24
N GLN A 94 -5.13 11.21 3.71
CA GLN A 94 -4.47 9.93 3.98
C GLN A 94 -4.77 9.47 5.41
N PHE A 95 -5.18 8.22 5.57
CA PHE A 95 -5.42 7.60 6.86
C PHE A 95 -4.52 6.38 7.03
N GLU A 96 -4.05 6.15 8.25
CA GLU A 96 -3.20 5.01 8.60
C GLU A 96 -3.87 4.22 9.72
N ALA A 97 -4.01 2.92 9.50
CA ALA A 97 -4.43 1.96 10.53
C ALA A 97 -3.22 1.15 10.97
N SER A 98 -3.17 0.78 12.25
CA SER A 98 -2.02 0.07 12.79
C SER A 98 -2.39 -0.85 13.94
N HIS A 99 -1.61 -1.90 14.10
CA HIS A 99 -1.84 -2.93 15.10
C HIS A 99 -0.55 -3.34 15.81
N LEU A 100 -0.70 -3.87 17.02
CA LEU A 100 0.32 -4.61 17.74
C LEU A 100 -0.10 -6.07 17.83
N THR A 101 0.85 -6.98 17.64
CA THR A 101 0.63 -8.42 17.86
C THR A 101 1.57 -8.92 18.96
N TYR A 102 1.02 -9.58 19.97
CA TYR A 102 1.81 -10.17 21.07
C TYR A 102 1.03 -11.28 21.78
N LYS A 103 1.75 -12.15 22.49
CA LYS A 103 1.14 -13.27 23.22
C LYS A 103 0.79 -12.85 24.64
N ILE A 104 -0.45 -13.09 25.05
CA ILE A 104 -0.92 -12.86 26.42
C ILE A 104 -1.14 -14.21 27.09
N LEU A 105 -0.70 -14.34 28.34
CA LEU A 105 -1.01 -15.50 29.18
C LEU A 105 -2.51 -15.54 29.45
N ASN A 106 -3.19 -16.57 28.97
CA ASN A 106 -4.63 -16.73 29.21
C ASN A 106 -4.87 -17.65 30.43
N SER A 107 -5.15 -17.05 31.59
CA SER A 107 -5.49 -17.78 32.82
C SER A 107 -6.80 -18.57 32.74
N GLU A 108 -7.69 -18.25 31.79
CA GLU A 108 -9.02 -18.86 31.67
C GLU A 108 -9.02 -20.20 30.92
N SER A 109 -7.97 -20.49 30.15
CA SER A 109 -7.92 -21.69 29.32
C SER A 109 -7.56 -22.97 30.08
N GLY A 110 -7.26 -22.89 31.38
CA GLY A 110 -6.77 -24.02 32.19
C GLY A 110 -5.43 -24.62 31.74
N SER A 111 -4.95 -24.25 30.54
CA SER A 111 -3.76 -24.80 29.87
C SER A 111 -2.55 -23.88 29.93
N GLY A 112 -2.68 -22.66 30.48
CA GLY A 112 -1.60 -21.67 30.49
C GLY A 112 -1.10 -21.29 29.09
N SER A 113 -1.87 -21.57 28.03
CA SER A 113 -1.41 -21.38 26.66
C SER A 113 -1.34 -19.89 26.30
N ASN A 114 -0.20 -19.50 25.72
CA ASN A 114 0.07 -18.17 25.20
C ASN A 114 -0.63 -17.99 23.85
N ILE A 115 -1.77 -17.29 23.81
CA ILE A 115 -2.52 -17.04 22.58
C ILE A 115 -2.03 -15.72 21.96
N PRO A 116 -1.60 -15.71 20.69
CA PRO A 116 -1.32 -14.47 19.97
C PRO A 116 -2.55 -13.58 19.89
N CYS A 117 -2.45 -12.38 20.46
CA CYS A 117 -3.50 -11.36 20.47
C CYS A 117 -3.13 -10.25 19.50
N LEU A 118 -4.13 -9.76 18.76
CA LEU A 118 -4.02 -8.56 17.94
C LEU A 118 -4.67 -7.40 18.71
N ARG A 119 -4.01 -6.24 18.75
CA ARG A 119 -4.55 -5.00 19.31
C ARG A 119 -4.48 -3.89 18.29
N ALA A 120 -5.64 -3.32 17.97
CA ALA A 120 -5.76 -2.13 17.17
C ALA A 120 -5.25 -0.90 17.91
N LEU A 121 -4.56 -0.04 17.18
CA LEU A 121 -4.18 1.32 17.58
C LEU A 121 -5.13 2.33 16.92
N PRO A 122 -5.23 3.57 17.46
CA PRO A 122 -6.08 4.59 16.85
C PRO A 122 -5.70 4.83 15.38
N VAL A 123 -6.69 4.90 14.49
CA VAL A 123 -6.49 5.36 13.11
C VAL A 123 -6.09 6.82 13.13
N THR A 124 -5.05 7.16 12.38
CA THR A 124 -4.50 8.52 12.34
C THR A 124 -4.65 9.15 10.96
N LEU A 125 -4.90 10.45 10.93
CA LEU A 125 -4.81 11.28 9.73
C LEU A 125 -3.34 11.60 9.47
N ALA A 126 -2.81 11.15 8.33
CA ALA A 126 -1.42 11.36 7.95
C ALA A 126 -1.30 12.56 6.99
N PRO A 127 -0.34 13.47 7.20
CA PRO A 127 -0.03 14.54 6.23
C PRO A 127 0.52 14.03 4.89
N SER A 128 1.21 12.88 4.89
CA SER A 128 1.79 12.25 3.70
C SER A 128 2.11 10.77 3.95
N HIS A 129 2.28 9.99 2.89
CA HIS A 129 2.64 8.56 2.94
C HIS A 129 4.16 8.28 3.00
N THR A 130 5.01 9.27 3.27
CA THR A 130 6.46 9.01 3.34
C THR A 130 6.81 8.17 4.56
N SER A 131 7.80 7.29 4.43
CA SER A 131 8.29 6.44 5.53
C SER A 131 8.67 7.24 6.79
N ALA A 132 9.31 8.40 6.63
CA ALA A 132 9.63 9.29 7.76
C ALA A 132 8.37 9.86 8.45
N GLN A 133 7.31 10.15 7.70
CA GLN A 133 6.04 10.62 8.28
C GLN A 133 5.33 9.49 9.03
N GLN A 134 5.34 8.28 8.47
CA GLN A 134 4.77 7.09 9.09
C GLN A 134 5.49 6.75 10.40
N LEU A 135 6.83 6.83 10.43
CA LEU A 135 7.62 6.64 11.67
C LEU A 135 7.27 7.70 12.73
N ARG A 136 7.09 8.96 12.33
CA ARG A 136 6.59 10.01 13.25
C ARG A 136 5.20 9.67 13.79
N GLY A 137 4.33 9.13 12.94
CA GLY A 137 3.01 8.62 13.34
C GLY A 137 3.10 7.52 14.41
N TRP A 138 4.02 6.57 14.24
CA TRP A 138 4.30 5.53 15.25
C TRP A 138 4.79 6.11 16.57
N ASN A 139 5.79 7.00 16.53
CA ASN A 139 6.31 7.64 17.72
C ASN A 139 5.21 8.39 18.49
N HIS A 140 4.39 9.17 17.77
CA HIS A 140 3.28 9.88 18.39
C HIS A 140 2.27 8.93 19.05
N ARG A 141 1.84 7.86 18.34
CA ARG A 141 0.89 6.87 18.88
C ARG A 141 1.41 6.18 20.14
N LEU A 142 2.66 5.72 20.11
CA LEU A 142 3.27 5.04 21.27
C LEU A 142 3.48 6.02 22.44
N SER A 143 3.89 7.26 22.15
CA SER A 143 4.09 8.30 23.16
C SER A 143 2.78 8.70 23.84
N ASP A 144 1.69 8.82 23.08
CA ASP A 144 0.35 9.10 23.60
C ASP A 144 -0.11 7.97 24.54
N ILE A 145 0.16 6.71 24.19
CA ILE A 145 -0.18 5.54 25.02
C ILE A 145 0.64 5.53 26.31
N CYS A 146 1.96 5.70 26.22
CA CYS A 146 2.84 5.73 27.41
C CYS A 146 2.46 6.89 28.34
N THR A 147 2.23 8.09 27.78
CA THR A 147 1.84 9.27 28.55
C THR A 147 0.51 9.08 29.26
N LEU A 148 -0.49 8.50 28.57
CA LEU A 148 -1.78 8.17 29.19
C LEU A 148 -1.61 7.18 30.34
N TYR A 149 -0.84 6.12 30.13
CA TYR A 149 -0.63 5.07 31.12
C TYR A 149 0.13 5.58 32.36
N ASN A 150 1.23 6.32 32.17
CA ASN A 150 2.07 6.82 33.25
C ASN A 150 1.35 7.85 34.13
N ASN A 151 0.39 8.59 33.56
CA ASN A 151 -0.46 9.50 34.31
C ASN A 151 -1.64 8.81 35.00
N SER A 152 -1.89 7.54 34.70
CA SER A 152 -2.99 6.76 35.28
C SER A 152 -2.58 6.10 36.61
N PRO A 153 -3.55 5.70 37.46
CA PRO A 153 -3.26 4.93 38.66
C PRO A 153 -2.44 3.65 38.41
N LEU A 154 -2.55 3.06 37.21
CA LEU A 154 -1.82 1.85 36.84
C LEU A 154 -0.32 2.07 36.62
N GLY A 155 0.06 3.23 36.05
CA GLY A 155 1.44 3.50 35.65
C GLY A 155 2.25 4.37 36.60
N LYS A 156 1.65 4.89 37.68
CA LYS A 156 2.34 5.76 38.65
C LYS A 156 3.55 5.08 39.31
N LEU A 157 3.41 3.81 39.69
CA LEU A 157 4.45 3.05 40.38
C LEU A 157 5.36 2.29 39.42
N ASP A 158 4.87 1.97 38.23
CA ASP A 158 5.59 1.20 37.22
C ASP A 158 5.35 1.82 35.83
N PRO A 159 6.03 2.93 35.51
CA PRO A 159 5.82 3.64 34.25
C PRO A 159 6.33 2.83 33.06
N LEU A 160 5.67 3.00 31.92
CA LEU A 160 6.09 2.47 30.63
C LEU A 160 6.84 3.54 29.83
N THR A 161 8.01 3.22 29.31
CA THR A 161 8.83 4.14 28.50
C THR A 161 8.86 3.69 27.04
N ILE A 162 9.10 4.65 26.12
CA ILE A 162 9.28 4.34 24.70
C ILE A 162 10.44 3.36 24.44
N PRO A 163 11.63 3.54 25.04
CA PRO A 163 12.71 2.54 24.92
C PRO A 163 12.28 1.14 25.34
N GLU A 164 11.49 1.00 26.41
CA GLU A 164 10.98 -0.30 26.84
C GLU A 164 10.04 -0.93 25.81
N VAL A 165 9.13 -0.14 25.21
CA VAL A 165 8.26 -0.62 24.12
C VAL A 165 9.11 -1.08 22.94
N LEU A 166 10.05 -0.25 22.47
CA LEU A 166 10.89 -0.53 21.30
C LEU A 166 11.75 -1.78 21.49
N ARG A 167 12.30 -2.01 22.68
CA ARG A 167 13.08 -3.20 23.02
C ARG A 167 12.29 -4.50 22.82
N LYS A 168 10.97 -4.44 23.03
CA LYS A 168 10.03 -5.56 22.86
C LYS A 168 9.62 -5.76 21.40
N VAL A 169 9.77 -4.77 20.51
CA VAL A 169 9.42 -4.91 19.08
C VAL A 169 10.41 -5.86 18.39
N LYS A 170 9.95 -6.99 17.86
CA LYS A 170 10.78 -8.00 17.18
C LYS A 170 10.50 -8.14 15.69
N GLY A 171 9.57 -7.36 15.15
CA GLY A 171 9.32 -7.34 13.72
C GLY A 171 8.16 -6.46 13.28
N MET A 172 8.03 -6.33 11.97
CA MET A 172 7.04 -5.51 11.29
C MET A 172 6.42 -6.26 10.10
N LEU A 173 5.09 -6.20 10.00
CA LEU A 173 4.30 -6.71 8.87
C LEU A 173 3.70 -5.52 8.10
N SER A 174 3.86 -5.51 6.78
CA SER A 174 3.29 -4.48 5.90
C SER A 174 2.96 -5.05 4.51
N ASP A 175 2.47 -4.23 3.59
CA ASP A 175 2.52 -4.57 2.17
C ASP A 175 3.97 -4.57 1.63
N HIS A 176 4.12 -4.74 0.31
CA HIS A 176 5.42 -4.82 -0.37
C HIS A 176 5.92 -3.49 -0.95
N ALA A 177 5.26 -2.37 -0.66
CA ALA A 177 5.63 -1.07 -1.23
C ALA A 177 7.00 -0.59 -0.70
N ASN A 178 7.73 0.16 -1.53
CA ASN A 178 9.09 0.61 -1.21
C ASN A 178 9.13 1.56 -0.01
N ASP A 179 8.10 2.39 0.18
CA ASP A 179 7.95 3.23 1.36
C ASP A 179 7.75 2.38 2.63
N GLN A 180 7.02 1.27 2.57
CA GLN A 180 6.87 0.35 3.70
C GLN A 180 8.16 -0.40 4.06
N LYS A 181 8.93 -0.85 3.06
CA LYS A 181 10.27 -1.42 3.28
C LYS A 181 11.22 -0.39 3.90
N SER A 182 11.19 0.85 3.39
CA SER A 182 11.94 1.98 3.95
C SER A 182 11.54 2.29 5.40
N LEU A 183 10.24 2.23 5.70
CA LEU A 183 9.71 2.41 7.05
C LEU A 183 10.21 1.31 7.99
N ALA A 184 10.17 0.04 7.58
CA ALA A 184 10.66 -1.07 8.39
C ALA A 184 12.15 -0.91 8.75
N ALA A 185 12.98 -0.50 7.79
CA ALA A 185 14.38 -0.21 8.03
C ALA A 185 14.59 0.96 9.00
N GLN A 186 13.84 2.06 8.84
CA GLN A 186 13.89 3.20 9.76
C GLN A 186 13.39 2.83 11.17
N PHE A 187 12.39 1.95 11.27
CA PHE A 187 11.89 1.47 12.55
C PHE A 187 12.94 0.59 13.26
N GLU A 188 13.61 -0.30 12.52
CA GLU A 188 14.72 -1.10 13.05
C GLU A 188 15.83 -0.21 13.60
N LEU A 189 16.20 0.86 12.86
CA LEU A 189 17.18 1.83 13.29
C LEU A 189 16.72 2.58 14.55
N TRP A 190 15.49 3.08 14.57
CA TRP A 190 14.93 3.76 15.74
C TRP A 190 14.96 2.88 17.00
N LYS A 191 14.63 1.60 16.86
CA LYS A 191 14.74 0.61 17.93
C LYS A 191 16.18 0.45 18.42
N LYS A 192 17.15 0.28 17.51
CA LYS A 192 18.57 0.11 17.85
C LYS A 192 19.11 1.35 18.54
N ASP A 193 18.89 2.54 17.97
CA ASP A 193 19.35 3.80 18.53
C ASP A 193 18.78 4.03 19.93
N SER A 194 17.50 3.71 20.14
CA SER A 194 16.87 3.82 21.46
C SER A 194 17.50 2.88 22.50
N ASP A 195 17.81 1.63 22.14
CA ASP A 195 18.49 0.69 23.04
C ASP A 195 19.91 1.17 23.36
N ARG A 196 20.68 1.63 22.36
CA ARG A 196 22.04 2.13 22.60
C ARG A 196 22.04 3.36 23.49
N GLN A 197 21.13 4.30 23.27
CA GLN A 197 21.00 5.48 24.14
C GLN A 197 20.70 5.11 25.59
N GLU A 198 19.77 4.17 25.81
CA GLU A 198 19.38 3.74 27.16
C GLU A 198 20.54 3.04 27.88
N ARG A 199 21.27 2.15 27.19
CA ARG A 199 22.49 1.52 27.74
C ARG A 199 23.55 2.56 28.07
N GLY A 200 23.79 3.53 27.19
CA GLY A 200 24.72 4.62 27.44
C GLY A 200 24.33 5.45 28.67
N ALA A 201 23.04 5.77 28.79
CA ALA A 201 22.52 6.50 29.94
C ALA A 201 22.69 5.73 31.25
N GLN A 202 22.50 4.40 31.24
CA GLN A 202 22.76 3.54 32.40
C GLN A 202 24.24 3.54 32.79
N VAL A 203 25.15 3.48 31.81
CA VAL A 203 26.59 3.58 32.07
C VAL A 203 26.92 4.92 32.72
N VAL A 204 26.43 6.04 32.16
CA VAL A 204 26.63 7.38 32.75
C VAL A 204 26.03 7.49 34.16
N ALA A 205 24.84 6.95 34.39
CA ALA A 205 24.21 6.95 35.71
C ALA A 205 24.99 6.15 36.77
N SER A 206 25.80 5.18 36.33
CA SER A 206 26.67 4.37 37.21
C SER A 206 28.08 4.95 37.41
N MET A 207 28.43 6.05 36.75
CA MET A 207 29.75 6.67 36.87
C MET A 207 29.94 7.32 38.25
N SER A 208 31.18 7.27 38.76
CA SER A 208 31.56 8.07 39.93
C SER A 208 31.60 9.57 39.59
N THR A 209 31.63 10.42 40.61
CA THR A 209 31.73 11.88 40.45
C THR A 209 32.95 12.28 39.60
N GLU A 210 34.09 11.62 39.79
CA GLU A 210 35.32 11.87 39.04
C GLU A 210 35.16 11.45 37.57
N GLN A 211 34.53 10.30 37.31
CA GLN A 211 34.26 9.81 35.96
C GLN A 211 33.28 10.73 35.22
N LEU A 212 32.25 11.24 35.91
CA LEU A 212 31.32 12.22 35.36
C LEU A 212 32.02 13.54 35.02
N ALA A 213 32.94 14.01 35.86
CA ALA A 213 33.74 15.20 35.58
C ALA A 213 34.60 15.01 34.33
N ILE A 214 35.32 13.89 34.21
CA ILE A 214 36.12 13.55 33.02
C ILE A 214 35.24 13.44 31.77
N PHE A 215 34.07 12.79 31.89
CA PHE A 215 33.11 12.68 30.79
C PHE A 215 32.62 14.05 30.31
N GLY A 216 32.28 14.94 31.25
CA GLY A 216 31.88 16.31 30.95
C GLY A 216 33.00 17.14 30.31
N MET A 217 34.23 17.02 30.81
CA MET A 217 35.40 17.71 30.24
C MET A 217 35.65 17.27 28.80
N ARG A 218 35.62 15.96 28.52
CA ARG A 218 35.79 15.45 27.15
C ARG A 218 34.72 15.95 26.19
N LEU A 219 33.47 16.03 26.64
CA LEU A 219 32.38 16.61 25.84
C LEU A 219 32.61 18.10 25.56
N ALA A 220 33.10 18.86 26.54
CA ALA A 220 33.41 20.28 26.36
C ALA A 220 34.57 20.46 25.36
N GLU A 221 35.66 19.70 25.52
CA GLU A 221 36.80 19.71 24.61
C GLU A 221 36.39 19.37 23.17
N GLN A 222 35.57 18.32 22.98
CA GLN A 222 35.08 17.92 21.66
C GLN A 222 34.23 19.02 21.00
N ASN A 223 33.33 19.66 21.75
CA ASN A 223 32.50 20.75 21.22
C ASN A 223 33.35 21.97 20.79
N VAL A 224 34.38 22.31 21.56
CA VAL A 224 35.33 23.38 21.21
C VAL A 224 36.14 23.00 19.96
N ALA A 225 36.60 21.75 19.87
CA ALA A 225 37.32 21.25 18.70
C ALA A 225 36.45 21.24 17.43
N ASP A 226 35.21 20.74 17.52
CA ASP A 226 34.25 20.68 16.41
C ASP A 226 33.89 22.09 15.89
N ALA A 227 33.93 23.11 16.76
CA ALA A 227 33.75 24.52 16.37
C ALA A 227 35.01 25.16 15.75
N GLY A 228 36.13 24.44 15.68
CA GLY A 228 37.39 24.95 15.13
C GLY A 228 38.19 25.81 16.12
N GLY A 229 38.05 25.57 17.43
CA GLY A 229 38.80 26.25 18.48
C GLY A 229 37.94 27.12 19.40
N TYR A 230 38.54 27.57 20.51
CA TYR A 230 37.82 28.27 21.59
C TYR A 230 37.20 29.60 21.15
N GLU A 231 37.90 30.39 20.34
CA GLU A 231 37.39 31.68 19.85
C GLU A 231 36.15 31.51 18.97
N ASN A 232 36.18 30.52 18.06
CA ASN A 232 35.04 30.19 17.21
C ASN A 232 33.87 29.62 18.02
N TRP A 233 34.15 28.79 19.03
CA TRP A 233 33.13 28.33 19.97
C TRP A 233 32.48 29.50 20.70
N GLU A 234 33.27 30.43 21.25
CA GLU A 234 32.73 31.57 21.99
C GLU A 234 31.89 32.52 21.12
N ALA A 235 32.24 32.65 19.84
CA ALA A 235 31.49 33.43 18.85
C ALA A 235 30.12 32.81 18.46
N LEU A 236 29.86 31.53 18.78
CA LEU A 236 28.56 30.91 18.54
C LEU A 236 27.48 31.47 19.46
N SER A 237 26.27 31.63 18.91
CA SER A 237 25.07 31.93 19.71
C SER A 237 24.80 30.84 20.77
N ASN A 238 24.10 31.22 21.84
CA ASN A 238 23.73 30.29 22.90
C ASN A 238 22.83 29.15 22.38
N GLU A 239 21.91 29.42 21.44
CA GLU A 239 21.08 28.37 20.85
C GLU A 239 21.91 27.30 20.12
N VAL A 240 22.95 27.73 19.39
CA VAL A 240 23.85 26.81 18.68
C VAL A 240 24.75 26.07 19.66
N LYS A 241 25.31 26.75 20.68
CA LYS A 241 26.09 26.10 21.75
C LYS A 241 25.27 25.00 22.43
N ASP A 242 24.00 25.27 22.76
CA ASP A 242 23.13 24.31 23.43
C ASP A 242 22.67 23.17 22.52
N LYS A 243 22.50 23.44 21.21
CA LYS A 243 22.28 22.38 20.23
C LYS A 243 23.50 21.46 20.13
N ASN A 244 24.70 22.02 19.96
CA ASN A 244 25.94 21.26 19.84
C ASN A 244 26.22 20.43 21.10
N LYS A 245 26.04 21.00 22.29
CA LYS A 245 26.14 20.26 23.57
C LYS A 245 25.21 19.05 23.62
N ARG A 246 23.94 19.22 23.22
CA ARG A 246 22.96 18.12 23.19
C ARG A 246 23.34 17.03 22.20
N GLU A 247 23.78 17.41 21.00
CA GLU A 247 24.22 16.46 19.97
C GLU A 247 25.50 15.71 20.39
N ALA A 248 26.47 16.40 21.00
CA ALA A 248 27.67 15.79 21.55
C ALA A 248 27.35 14.81 22.68
N TYR A 249 26.49 15.20 23.62
CA TYR A 249 26.04 14.32 24.70
C TYR A 249 25.33 13.07 24.14
N HIS A 250 24.44 13.24 23.18
CA HIS A 250 23.76 12.13 22.51
C HIS A 250 24.74 11.18 21.81
N ARG A 251 25.70 11.71 21.02
CA ARG A 251 26.76 10.91 20.38
C ARG A 251 27.57 10.11 21.42
N ALA A 252 27.91 10.73 22.54
CA ALA A 252 28.65 10.06 23.61
C ALA A 252 27.83 8.96 24.30
N LEU A 253 26.53 9.18 24.55
CA LEU A 253 25.64 8.13 25.05
C LEU A 253 25.57 6.95 24.07
N VAL A 254 25.40 7.21 22.78
CA VAL A 254 25.37 6.14 21.76
C VAL A 254 26.71 5.39 21.72
N ALA A 255 27.84 6.08 21.86
CA ALA A 255 29.16 5.44 21.90
C ALA A 255 29.32 4.52 23.12
N LEU A 256 28.98 5.00 24.32
CA LEU A 256 28.99 4.20 25.55
C LEU A 256 28.01 3.02 25.46
N GLY A 257 26.82 3.26 24.94
CA GLY A 257 25.81 2.24 24.72
C GLY A 257 26.24 1.16 23.75
N ASN A 258 26.95 1.53 22.68
CA ASN A 258 27.55 0.57 21.75
C ASN A 258 28.67 -0.24 22.39
N ALA A 259 29.51 0.37 23.24
CA ALA A 259 30.52 -0.38 23.99
C ALA A 259 29.85 -1.39 24.95
N HIS A 260 28.81 -0.98 25.67
CA HIS A 260 28.05 -1.87 26.55
C HIS A 260 27.29 -2.97 25.79
N PHE A 261 26.75 -2.66 24.61
CA PHE A 261 26.13 -3.66 23.75
C PHE A 261 27.15 -4.71 23.28
N LYS A 262 28.35 -4.28 22.88
CA LYS A 262 29.42 -5.18 22.44
C LYS A 262 29.95 -6.09 23.55
N SER A 263 29.79 -5.71 24.82
CA SER A 263 30.17 -6.57 25.95
C SER A 263 29.12 -7.64 26.29
N LEU A 264 27.93 -7.60 25.68
CA LEU A 264 26.92 -8.65 25.84
C LEU A 264 27.36 -9.93 25.12
N THR A 265 26.78 -11.06 25.54
CA THR A 265 26.91 -12.33 24.81
C THR A 265 26.32 -12.22 23.40
N VAL A 266 26.75 -13.10 22.49
CA VAL A 266 26.27 -13.11 21.10
C VAL A 266 24.75 -13.35 21.05
N GLU A 267 24.25 -14.21 21.94
CA GLU A 267 22.83 -14.54 22.09
C GLU A 267 22.01 -13.31 22.53
N GLU A 268 22.52 -12.54 23.49
CA GLU A 268 21.88 -11.32 23.96
C GLU A 268 21.90 -10.23 22.89
N GLN A 269 23.04 -10.02 22.21
CA GLN A 269 23.14 -9.07 21.11
C GLN A 269 22.12 -9.41 20.02
N ARG A 270 22.05 -10.69 19.65
CA ARG A 270 21.11 -11.22 18.66
C ARG A 270 19.67 -11.00 19.09
N TRP A 271 19.32 -11.28 20.35
CA TRP A 271 17.96 -11.04 20.88
C TRP A 271 17.59 -9.56 20.95
N VAL A 272 18.52 -8.71 21.40
CA VAL A 272 18.32 -7.27 21.52
C VAL A 272 18.09 -6.66 20.16
N ASP A 273 18.90 -6.99 19.15
CA ASP A 273 18.80 -6.43 17.81
C ASP A 273 17.75 -7.11 16.93
N LEU A 274 17.21 -8.27 17.35
CA LEU A 274 16.20 -9.04 16.62
C LEU A 274 15.07 -8.16 16.07
N PHE A 275 14.93 -8.18 14.73
CA PHE A 275 13.89 -7.48 13.99
C PHE A 275 13.71 -8.15 12.62
N PHE A 276 12.50 -8.65 12.34
CA PHE A 276 12.13 -9.18 11.03
C PHE A 276 11.14 -8.28 10.32
N TRP A 277 11.26 -8.17 9.01
CA TRP A 277 10.20 -7.64 8.15
C TRP A 277 9.61 -8.79 7.34
N VAL A 278 8.29 -8.81 7.20
CA VAL A 278 7.57 -9.75 6.34
C VAL A 278 6.53 -8.98 5.54
N GLY A 279 6.46 -9.26 4.23
CA GLY A 279 5.41 -8.73 3.38
C GLY A 279 4.12 -9.56 3.47
N CYS A 280 2.97 -8.90 3.42
CA CYS A 280 1.64 -9.50 3.45
C CYS A 280 1.48 -10.60 2.40
N GLY A 281 1.02 -11.80 2.79
CA GLY A 281 0.82 -12.94 1.89
C GLY A 281 -0.16 -12.65 0.76
N MET A 282 -1.27 -11.96 1.04
CA MET A 282 -2.28 -11.61 0.01
C MET A 282 -1.70 -10.74 -1.11
N HIS A 283 -0.78 -9.84 -0.78
CA HIS A 283 -0.10 -9.00 -1.76
C HIS A 283 0.92 -9.77 -2.61
N LYS A 284 1.45 -10.90 -2.12
CA LYS A 284 2.36 -11.76 -2.91
C LYS A 284 1.63 -12.37 -4.11
N ASP A 285 0.46 -12.96 -3.86
CA ASP A 285 -0.39 -13.49 -4.93
C ASP A 285 -0.85 -12.39 -5.90
N LEU A 286 -1.36 -11.26 -5.36
CA LEU A 286 -1.77 -10.13 -6.18
C LEU A 286 -0.64 -9.65 -7.11
N ASN A 287 0.57 -9.52 -6.58
CA ASN A 287 1.69 -9.07 -7.38
C ASN A 287 2.18 -10.16 -8.35
N ALA A 288 2.15 -11.44 -7.98
CA ALA A 288 2.45 -12.54 -8.91
C ALA A 288 1.46 -12.55 -10.10
N VAL A 289 0.17 -12.32 -9.86
CA VAL A 289 -0.84 -12.15 -10.91
C VAL A 289 -0.53 -10.95 -11.80
N LYS A 290 -0.12 -9.81 -11.24
CA LYS A 290 0.28 -8.63 -12.03
C LYS A 290 1.46 -8.93 -12.95
N TRP A 291 2.46 -9.64 -12.45
CA TRP A 291 3.61 -10.05 -13.25
C TRP A 291 3.21 -11.04 -14.35
N GLY A 292 2.35 -12.01 -14.04
CA GLY A 292 1.80 -12.91 -15.04
C GLY A 292 1.01 -12.17 -16.12
N ALA A 293 0.14 -11.24 -15.73
CA ALA A 293 -0.65 -10.44 -16.67
C ALA A 293 0.23 -9.59 -17.59
N LYS A 294 1.29 -8.98 -17.05
CA LYS A 294 2.28 -8.23 -17.83
C LYS A 294 2.95 -9.09 -18.90
N TYR A 295 3.46 -10.28 -18.52
CA TYR A 295 4.14 -11.17 -19.47
C TYR A 295 3.19 -11.75 -20.53
N MET A 296 1.94 -12.02 -20.13
CA MET A 296 0.88 -12.42 -21.05
C MET A 296 0.53 -11.30 -22.05
N GLU A 297 0.50 -10.04 -21.62
CA GLU A 297 0.30 -8.90 -22.50
C GLU A 297 1.47 -8.72 -23.48
N GLU A 298 2.71 -8.88 -23.01
CA GLU A 298 3.92 -8.82 -23.82
C GLU A 298 4.00 -9.94 -24.87
N PHE A 299 3.48 -11.14 -24.56
CA PHE A 299 3.47 -12.29 -25.47
C PHE A 299 2.90 -11.93 -26.85
N TRP A 300 1.79 -11.19 -26.92
CA TRP A 300 1.14 -10.84 -28.19
C TRP A 300 1.99 -9.98 -29.12
N HIS A 301 3.09 -9.41 -28.62
CA HIS A 301 4.02 -8.57 -29.36
C HIS A 301 5.39 -9.22 -29.58
N THR A 302 5.54 -10.50 -29.23
CA THR A 302 6.75 -11.27 -29.48
C THR A 302 6.83 -11.70 -30.95
N GLU A 303 8.06 -11.94 -31.44
CA GLU A 303 8.29 -12.52 -32.76
C GLU A 303 7.58 -13.87 -32.91
N GLU A 304 7.61 -14.70 -31.86
CA GLU A 304 6.90 -15.99 -31.79
C GLU A 304 5.39 -15.83 -32.05
N ALA A 305 4.74 -14.88 -31.38
CA ALA A 305 3.31 -14.62 -31.59
C ALA A 305 3.01 -14.15 -33.03
N MET A 306 3.88 -13.30 -33.60
CA MET A 306 3.73 -12.83 -34.98
C MET A 306 3.90 -13.96 -36.00
N GLU A 307 4.88 -14.85 -35.81
CA GLU A 307 5.09 -16.02 -36.65
C GLU A 307 3.92 -17.01 -36.59
N LEU A 308 3.30 -17.16 -35.42
CA LEU A 308 2.10 -17.97 -35.21
C LEU A 308 0.82 -17.32 -35.78
N GLY A 309 0.90 -16.11 -36.32
CA GLY A 309 -0.27 -15.36 -36.81
C GLY A 309 -1.21 -14.91 -35.69
N ALA A 310 -0.71 -14.81 -34.46
CA ALA A 310 -1.50 -14.35 -33.32
C ALA A 310 -1.78 -12.85 -33.41
N ILE A 311 -3.03 -12.47 -33.12
CA ILE A 311 -3.45 -11.08 -33.09
C ILE A 311 -3.68 -10.69 -31.62
N ALA A 312 -3.10 -9.57 -31.21
CA ALA A 312 -3.27 -9.04 -29.87
C ALA A 312 -4.74 -8.71 -29.56
N PRO A 313 -5.16 -8.77 -28.28
CA PRO A 313 -6.50 -8.35 -27.86
C PRO A 313 -6.89 -6.97 -28.37
N ARG A 314 -8.17 -6.81 -28.69
CA ARG A 314 -8.70 -5.53 -29.17
C ARG A 314 -8.42 -4.41 -28.16
N ALA A 315 -8.02 -3.25 -28.67
CA ALA A 315 -7.87 -2.04 -27.88
C ALA A 315 -9.23 -1.53 -27.37
N LEU A 316 -9.36 -1.31 -26.07
CA LEU A 316 -10.61 -0.89 -25.41
C LEU A 316 -10.55 0.62 -25.10
N HIS A 317 -10.74 1.43 -26.13
CA HIS A 317 -10.60 2.88 -26.08
C HIS A 317 -11.65 3.54 -25.16
N ASN A 318 -11.24 4.55 -24.39
CA ASN A 318 -12.20 5.47 -23.76
C ASN A 318 -12.82 6.39 -24.85
N LYS A 319 -13.84 7.16 -24.47
CA LYS A 319 -14.56 8.06 -25.39
C LYS A 319 -13.63 8.99 -26.18
N ASP A 320 -12.68 9.61 -25.49
CA ASP A 320 -11.80 10.61 -26.08
C ASP A 320 -10.76 9.99 -27.02
N ASN A 321 -10.20 8.83 -26.65
CA ASN A 321 -9.32 8.06 -27.51
C ASN A 321 -10.05 7.53 -28.74
N ALA A 322 -11.30 7.07 -28.59
CA ALA A 322 -12.11 6.61 -29.71
C ALA A 322 -12.39 7.76 -30.69
N ALA A 323 -12.74 8.94 -30.19
CA ALA A 323 -12.92 10.14 -31.02
C ALA A 323 -11.61 10.56 -31.72
N THR A 324 -10.49 10.52 -30.99
CA THR A 324 -9.15 10.84 -31.53
C THR A 324 -8.72 9.87 -32.63
N ILE A 325 -9.08 8.59 -32.53
CA ILE A 325 -8.75 7.57 -33.54
C ILE A 325 -9.64 7.70 -34.78
N ALA A 326 -10.90 8.07 -34.59
CA ALA A 326 -11.85 8.32 -35.66
C ALA A 326 -11.56 9.61 -36.45
N ASP A 327 -10.80 10.56 -35.87
CA ASP A 327 -10.38 11.76 -36.56
C ASP A 327 -9.25 11.47 -37.56
N GLU A 328 -9.57 11.51 -38.86
CA GLU A 328 -8.62 11.31 -39.96
C GLU A 328 -7.50 12.38 -40.00
N LYS A 329 -7.71 13.54 -39.36
CA LYS A 329 -6.73 14.64 -39.32
C LYS A 329 -5.77 14.54 -38.15
N ALA A 330 -6.07 13.70 -37.15
CA ALA A 330 -5.22 13.51 -35.98
C ALA A 330 -4.10 12.50 -36.30
N THR A 331 -2.85 12.96 -36.39
CA THR A 331 -1.69 12.08 -36.65
C THR A 331 -0.98 11.70 -35.36
N THR A 332 -0.40 12.68 -34.66
CA THR A 332 0.36 12.47 -33.41
C THR A 332 -0.54 12.08 -32.24
N SER A 333 -1.72 12.69 -32.11
CA SER A 333 -2.69 12.35 -31.06
C SER A 333 -3.26 10.95 -31.23
N LYS A 334 -3.41 10.47 -32.47
CA LYS A 334 -3.88 9.12 -32.79
C LYS A 334 -2.87 8.05 -32.41
N ALA A 335 -1.60 8.21 -32.80
CA ALA A 335 -0.52 7.31 -32.38
C ALA A 335 -0.36 7.28 -30.84
N ARG A 336 -0.59 8.41 -30.16
CA ARG A 336 -0.61 8.47 -28.69
C ARG A 336 -1.83 7.75 -28.10
N ALA A 337 -3.02 7.95 -28.65
CA ALA A 337 -4.26 7.30 -28.20
C ALA A 337 -4.21 5.78 -28.38
N GLU A 338 -3.61 5.29 -29.48
CA GLU A 338 -3.38 3.86 -29.73
C GLU A 338 -2.36 3.27 -28.75
N LYS A 339 -1.25 3.97 -28.48
CA LYS A 339 -0.24 3.53 -27.51
C LYS A 339 -0.76 3.49 -26.07
N LEU A 340 -1.69 4.38 -25.71
CA LEU A 340 -2.26 4.47 -24.37
C LEU A 340 -3.50 3.60 -24.17
N ALA A 341 -4.02 2.97 -25.23
CA ALA A 341 -5.24 2.18 -25.15
C ALA A 341 -4.99 0.85 -24.42
N ALA A 342 -5.55 0.72 -23.22
CA ALA A 342 -5.59 -0.55 -22.50
C ALA A 342 -6.42 -1.60 -23.28
N ARG A 343 -6.03 -2.87 -23.16
CA ARG A 343 -6.63 -4.00 -23.88
C ARG A 343 -6.75 -5.24 -22.98
N GLY A 344 -7.36 -6.30 -23.51
CA GLY A 344 -7.28 -7.64 -22.91
C GLY A 344 -8.17 -7.88 -21.69
N GLY A 345 -7.91 -8.99 -21.00
CA GLY A 345 -8.77 -9.54 -19.96
C GLY A 345 -8.82 -8.69 -18.69
N VAL A 346 -7.68 -8.13 -18.25
CA VAL A 346 -7.63 -7.26 -17.06
C VAL A 346 -8.44 -5.98 -17.28
N LYS A 347 -8.30 -5.34 -18.45
CA LYS A 347 -9.10 -4.16 -18.78
C LYS A 347 -10.58 -4.50 -18.91
N THR A 348 -10.91 -5.63 -19.52
CA THR A 348 -12.29 -6.11 -19.67
C THR A 348 -12.96 -6.32 -18.32
N THR A 349 -12.30 -7.00 -17.38
CA THR A 349 -12.82 -7.25 -16.02
C THR A 349 -12.95 -5.95 -15.19
N SER A 350 -12.09 -4.95 -15.43
CA SER A 350 -12.22 -3.62 -14.85
C SER A 350 -13.47 -2.88 -15.37
N LEU A 351 -13.69 -2.87 -16.68
CA LEU A 351 -14.88 -2.26 -17.29
C LEU A 351 -16.16 -3.01 -16.88
N ALA A 352 -16.14 -4.34 -16.87
CA ALA A 352 -17.24 -5.17 -16.39
C ALA A 352 -17.57 -4.86 -14.92
N GLY A 353 -16.57 -4.65 -14.06
CA GLY A 353 -16.78 -4.16 -12.70
C GLY A 353 -17.47 -2.80 -12.67
N ALA A 354 -17.01 -1.84 -13.47
CA ALA A 354 -17.63 -0.52 -13.54
C ALA A 354 -19.10 -0.57 -14.01
N ILE A 355 -19.51 -1.58 -14.79
CA ILE A 355 -20.89 -1.77 -15.22
C ILE A 355 -21.67 -2.59 -14.18
N PHE A 356 -21.24 -3.80 -13.86
CA PHE A 356 -22.00 -4.81 -13.09
C PHE A 356 -21.77 -4.77 -11.57
N ARG A 357 -20.76 -4.01 -11.07
CA ARG A 357 -20.48 -3.77 -9.64
C ARG A 357 -19.68 -2.48 -9.44
N ASN A 358 -20.30 -1.35 -9.73
CA ASN A 358 -19.67 -0.03 -9.68
C ASN A 358 -19.35 0.34 -8.24
N LYS A 359 -18.28 1.12 -8.05
CA LYS A 359 -17.90 1.69 -6.76
C LYS A 359 -18.90 2.73 -6.22
N HIS A 360 -19.70 3.32 -7.10
CA HIS A 360 -20.75 4.28 -6.78
C HIS A 360 -22.12 3.62 -6.86
N ASP A 361 -22.82 3.58 -5.73
CA ASP A 361 -24.11 2.89 -5.57
C ASP A 361 -25.21 3.42 -6.51
N SER A 362 -25.05 4.62 -7.07
CA SER A 362 -26.01 5.23 -8.01
C SER A 362 -25.65 5.04 -9.50
N LYS A 363 -24.58 4.31 -9.83
CA LYS A 363 -24.08 4.16 -11.20
C LYS A 363 -23.94 2.69 -11.58
N GLY A 364 -24.13 2.40 -12.87
CA GLY A 364 -23.98 1.06 -13.43
C GLY A 364 -25.30 0.30 -13.49
N GLN A 365 -25.22 -1.01 -13.65
CA GLN A 365 -26.33 -1.90 -13.96
C GLN A 365 -26.53 -2.98 -12.89
N GLN A 366 -26.03 -2.80 -11.66
CA GLN A 366 -25.87 -3.88 -10.68
C GLN A 366 -27.18 -4.61 -10.38
N ASP A 367 -28.23 -3.89 -10.00
CA ASP A 367 -29.49 -4.52 -9.64
C ASP A 367 -30.21 -5.09 -10.86
N SER A 368 -30.23 -4.37 -11.98
CA SER A 368 -30.77 -4.86 -13.25
C SER A 368 -30.10 -6.15 -13.71
N TYR A 369 -28.76 -6.22 -13.62
CA TYR A 369 -27.96 -7.41 -13.88
C TYR A 369 -28.36 -8.55 -12.94
N ARG A 370 -28.45 -8.28 -11.63
CA ARG A 370 -28.81 -9.31 -10.65
C ARG A 370 -30.19 -9.88 -10.89
N TRP A 371 -31.18 -9.05 -11.24
CA TRP A 371 -32.54 -9.49 -11.55
C TRP A 371 -32.58 -10.32 -12.84
N PHE A 372 -31.92 -9.84 -13.91
CA PHE A 372 -31.84 -10.58 -15.17
C PHE A 372 -31.21 -11.96 -14.98
N PHE A 373 -30.10 -12.04 -14.26
CA PHE A 373 -29.45 -13.33 -14.00
C PHE A 373 -30.23 -14.21 -13.03
N GLN A 374 -30.93 -13.63 -12.03
CA GLN A 374 -31.81 -14.41 -11.16
C GLN A 374 -32.98 -15.03 -11.93
N GLU A 375 -33.53 -14.33 -12.92
CA GLU A 375 -34.58 -14.87 -13.78
C GLU A 375 -34.07 -16.02 -14.66
N ASN A 376 -32.84 -15.90 -15.20
CA ASN A 376 -32.28 -16.89 -16.12
C ASN A 376 -31.59 -18.08 -15.42
N LEU A 377 -31.01 -17.88 -14.24
CA LEU A 377 -30.27 -18.90 -13.48
C LEU A 377 -31.06 -19.46 -12.28
N VAL A 378 -32.19 -18.85 -11.90
CA VAL A 378 -33.01 -19.21 -10.72
C VAL A 378 -32.32 -18.94 -9.37
N TYR A 379 -31.16 -18.28 -9.36
CA TYR A 379 -30.49 -17.80 -8.15
C TYR A 379 -29.78 -16.46 -8.41
N SER A 380 -29.67 -15.63 -7.36
CA SER A 380 -28.94 -14.37 -7.46
C SER A 380 -27.44 -14.64 -7.49
N ILE A 381 -26.77 -14.07 -8.47
CA ILE A 381 -25.31 -13.94 -8.48
C ILE A 381 -24.89 -12.52 -8.12
N GLN A 382 -23.62 -12.36 -7.76
CA GLN A 382 -23.01 -11.05 -7.57
C GLN A 382 -21.70 -11.01 -8.35
N PHE A 383 -21.55 -10.01 -9.21
CA PHE A 383 -20.32 -9.84 -9.98
C PHE A 383 -19.13 -9.61 -9.03
N PRO A 384 -17.92 -10.12 -9.32
CA PRO A 384 -16.73 -9.89 -8.48
C PRO A 384 -16.34 -8.40 -8.38
N ASP A 385 -15.79 -7.98 -7.23
CA ASP A 385 -15.63 -6.57 -6.85
C ASP A 385 -14.34 -5.91 -7.40
N THR A 386 -14.18 -5.91 -8.72
CA THR A 386 -12.97 -5.33 -9.37
C THR A 386 -12.87 -3.82 -9.20
N SER A 387 -13.99 -3.11 -9.00
CA SER A 387 -14.04 -1.66 -8.78
C SER A 387 -13.42 -1.20 -7.44
N ASN A 388 -13.26 -2.10 -6.48
CA ASN A 388 -12.70 -1.80 -5.15
C ASN A 388 -11.36 -2.51 -4.87
N THR A 389 -10.68 -2.98 -5.92
CA THR A 389 -9.33 -3.55 -5.84
C THR A 389 -9.20 -4.72 -4.86
N ARG A 390 -10.26 -5.56 -4.73
CA ARG A 390 -10.19 -6.74 -3.85
C ARG A 390 -9.20 -7.77 -4.40
N PHE A 391 -8.44 -8.42 -3.52
CA PHE A 391 -7.55 -9.53 -3.89
C PHE A 391 -8.30 -10.61 -4.67
N GLY A 392 -7.71 -11.09 -5.76
CA GLY A 392 -8.29 -12.13 -6.62
C GLY A 392 -9.47 -11.69 -7.51
N SER A 393 -10.01 -10.48 -7.33
CA SER A 393 -11.27 -10.06 -7.98
C SER A 393 -11.24 -10.08 -9.51
N HIS A 394 -10.11 -9.73 -10.13
CA HIS A 394 -9.98 -9.80 -11.59
C HIS A 394 -10.03 -11.24 -12.11
N CYS A 395 -9.43 -12.19 -11.40
CA CYS A 395 -9.45 -13.59 -11.81
C CYS A 395 -10.80 -14.26 -11.54
N GLU A 396 -11.47 -13.88 -10.45
CA GLU A 396 -12.86 -14.26 -10.19
C GLU A 396 -13.79 -13.70 -11.26
N ALA A 397 -13.61 -12.43 -11.65
CA ALA A 397 -14.39 -11.79 -12.71
C ALA A 397 -14.15 -12.47 -14.06
N ALA A 398 -12.91 -12.88 -14.36
CA ALA A 398 -12.61 -13.63 -15.57
C ALA A 398 -13.34 -14.98 -15.59
N SER A 399 -13.32 -15.71 -14.47
CA SER A 399 -14.07 -16.97 -14.32
C SER A 399 -15.57 -16.76 -14.53
N GLU A 400 -16.13 -15.71 -13.93
CA GLU A 400 -17.54 -15.36 -14.02
C GLU A 400 -17.98 -15.00 -15.45
N LEU A 401 -17.20 -14.15 -16.13
CA LEU A 401 -17.48 -13.73 -17.50
C LEU A 401 -17.38 -14.89 -18.49
N LEU A 402 -16.53 -15.89 -18.25
CA LEU A 402 -16.42 -17.06 -19.12
C LEU A 402 -17.56 -18.05 -18.91
N VAL A 403 -17.89 -18.37 -17.66
CA VAL A 403 -18.97 -19.32 -17.33
C VAL A 403 -20.29 -18.84 -17.90
N ASN A 404 -20.58 -17.54 -17.75
CA ASN A 404 -21.85 -16.96 -18.16
C ASN A 404 -21.72 -16.05 -19.39
N ASN A 405 -20.71 -16.27 -20.25
CA ASN A 405 -20.38 -15.39 -21.39
C ASN A 405 -21.60 -15.01 -22.23
N ARG A 406 -22.39 -16.00 -22.64
CA ARG A 406 -23.60 -15.78 -23.45
C ARG A 406 -24.65 -14.95 -22.72
N LEU A 407 -24.86 -15.18 -21.43
CA LEU A 407 -25.83 -14.41 -20.64
C LEU A 407 -25.39 -12.95 -20.46
N TYR A 408 -24.08 -12.69 -20.31
CA TYR A 408 -23.58 -11.31 -20.26
C TYR A 408 -23.79 -10.58 -21.61
N ILE A 409 -23.56 -11.25 -22.73
CA ILE A 409 -23.82 -10.70 -24.06
C ILE A 409 -25.32 -10.38 -24.22
N GLN A 410 -26.20 -11.33 -23.90
CA GLN A 410 -27.66 -11.14 -23.96
C GLN A 410 -28.13 -10.01 -23.04
N PHE A 411 -27.60 -9.94 -21.81
CA PHE A 411 -27.92 -8.85 -20.88
C PHE A 411 -27.53 -7.49 -21.46
N LEU A 412 -26.32 -7.38 -22.05
CA LEU A 412 -25.89 -6.14 -22.69
C LEU A 412 -26.79 -5.79 -23.89
N GLU A 413 -27.23 -6.76 -24.69
CA GLU A 413 -28.21 -6.52 -25.77
C GLU A 413 -29.54 -5.97 -25.24
N VAL A 414 -30.05 -6.51 -24.12
CA VAL A 414 -31.24 -5.97 -23.45
C VAL A 414 -31.00 -4.54 -22.98
N VAL A 415 -29.84 -4.26 -22.36
CA VAL A 415 -29.46 -2.91 -21.94
C VAL A 415 -29.42 -1.96 -23.13
N ARG A 416 -28.82 -2.35 -24.27
CA ARG A 416 -28.81 -1.55 -25.50
C ARG A 416 -30.22 -1.25 -26.00
N SER A 417 -31.06 -2.27 -26.12
CA SER A 417 -32.42 -2.13 -26.64
C SER A 417 -33.35 -1.36 -25.71
N SER A 418 -33.06 -1.31 -24.41
CA SER A 418 -33.85 -0.54 -23.44
C SER A 418 -33.57 0.97 -23.47
N LYS A 419 -32.50 1.41 -24.15
CA LYS A 419 -32.13 2.83 -24.23
C LYS A 419 -32.91 3.53 -25.34
N GLU A 420 -33.26 4.80 -25.11
CA GLU A 420 -33.91 5.66 -26.11
C GLU A 420 -33.10 5.75 -27.41
N THR A 421 -31.77 5.77 -27.32
CA THR A 421 -30.89 5.83 -28.48
C THR A 421 -30.75 4.49 -29.19
N GLY A 422 -31.06 3.36 -28.53
CA GLY A 422 -30.82 2.01 -29.04
C GLY A 422 -29.35 1.66 -29.24
N VAL A 423 -28.41 2.42 -28.68
CA VAL A 423 -26.96 2.26 -28.89
C VAL A 423 -26.23 2.10 -27.56
N PHE A 424 -25.17 1.29 -27.55
CA PHE A 424 -24.27 1.14 -26.42
C PHE A 424 -23.54 2.46 -26.09
N ASN A 425 -23.25 2.69 -24.80
CA ASN A 425 -22.18 3.64 -24.47
C ASN A 425 -20.80 2.99 -24.72
N HIS A 426 -19.73 3.79 -24.75
CA HIS A 426 -18.39 3.28 -25.04
C HIS A 426 -17.92 2.16 -24.08
N MET A 427 -18.27 2.22 -22.79
CA MET A 427 -17.86 1.17 -21.85
C MET A 427 -18.60 -0.15 -22.11
N GLU A 428 -19.91 -0.08 -22.37
CA GLU A 428 -20.73 -1.25 -22.70
C GLU A 428 -20.30 -1.86 -24.03
N GLN A 429 -20.05 -1.05 -25.06
CA GLN A 429 -19.56 -1.52 -26.35
C GLN A 429 -18.21 -2.23 -26.19
N ASN A 430 -17.28 -1.64 -25.44
CA ASN A 430 -15.98 -2.27 -25.18
C ASN A 430 -16.12 -3.63 -24.49
N VAL A 431 -17.00 -3.76 -23.48
CA VAL A 431 -17.23 -5.05 -22.82
C VAL A 431 -17.92 -6.03 -23.77
N TYR A 432 -18.93 -5.58 -24.51
CA TYR A 432 -19.64 -6.39 -25.50
C TYR A 432 -18.69 -6.96 -26.57
N ASP A 433 -17.80 -6.13 -27.12
CA ASP A 433 -16.81 -6.54 -28.12
C ASP A 433 -15.75 -7.46 -27.52
N ALA A 434 -15.26 -7.14 -26.31
CA ALA A 434 -14.27 -7.94 -25.60
C ALA A 434 -14.76 -9.37 -25.29
N LEU A 435 -16.04 -9.54 -24.95
CA LEU A 435 -16.63 -10.85 -24.67
C LEU A 435 -16.82 -11.72 -25.92
N GLN A 436 -16.56 -11.17 -27.11
CA GLN A 436 -16.58 -11.87 -28.39
C GLN A 436 -15.20 -11.94 -29.06
N ASP A 437 -14.17 -11.32 -28.46
CA ASP A 437 -12.81 -11.24 -28.99
C ASP A 437 -11.96 -12.44 -28.53
N PRO A 438 -11.59 -13.39 -29.40
CA PRO A 438 -10.88 -14.60 -28.99
C PRO A 438 -9.56 -14.38 -28.22
N PRO A 439 -8.70 -13.40 -28.58
CA PRO A 439 -7.52 -13.09 -27.78
C PRO A 439 -7.87 -12.54 -26.38
N THR A 440 -8.89 -11.71 -26.25
CA THR A 440 -9.38 -11.25 -24.93
C THR A 440 -9.94 -12.42 -24.10
N LEU A 441 -10.73 -13.31 -24.71
CA LEU A 441 -11.23 -14.52 -24.06
C LEU A 441 -10.08 -15.44 -23.64
N THR A 442 -9.00 -15.48 -24.41
CA THR A 442 -7.77 -16.22 -24.07
C THR A 442 -7.13 -15.68 -22.79
N GLU A 443 -6.99 -14.36 -22.65
CA GLU A 443 -6.47 -13.77 -21.42
C GLU A 443 -7.38 -14.02 -20.21
N LEU A 444 -8.70 -13.92 -20.38
CA LEU A 444 -9.65 -14.26 -19.32
C LEU A 444 -9.52 -15.73 -18.91
N ALA A 445 -9.31 -16.63 -19.87
CA ALA A 445 -9.15 -18.06 -19.62
C ALA A 445 -7.87 -18.34 -18.82
N VAL A 446 -6.75 -17.68 -19.15
CA VAL A 446 -5.51 -17.76 -18.39
C VAL A 446 -5.69 -17.29 -16.94
N LEU A 447 -6.31 -16.12 -16.73
CA LEU A 447 -6.60 -15.59 -15.40
C LEU A 447 -7.47 -16.56 -14.58
N SER A 448 -8.49 -17.15 -15.21
CA SER A 448 -9.38 -18.13 -14.58
C SER A 448 -8.63 -19.40 -14.16
N LEU A 449 -7.86 -20.01 -15.08
CA LEU A 449 -7.08 -21.22 -14.81
C LEU A 449 -6.05 -20.98 -13.71
N TYR A 450 -5.30 -19.87 -13.76
CA TYR A 450 -4.32 -19.53 -12.73
C TYR A 450 -4.98 -19.37 -11.36
N SER A 451 -6.15 -18.74 -11.30
CA SER A 451 -6.90 -18.56 -10.06
C SER A 451 -7.29 -19.88 -9.42
N GLN A 452 -7.84 -20.81 -10.21
CA GLN A 452 -8.27 -22.11 -9.72
C GLN A 452 -7.08 -23.00 -9.32
N ALA A 453 -5.95 -22.88 -10.01
CA ALA A 453 -4.76 -23.69 -9.76
C ALA A 453 -3.89 -23.20 -8.60
N ILE A 454 -3.74 -21.88 -8.45
CA ILE A 454 -2.77 -21.26 -7.53
C ILE A 454 -3.43 -20.28 -6.57
N SER A 455 -4.03 -19.19 -7.08
CA SER A 455 -4.44 -18.07 -6.21
C SER A 455 -5.50 -18.47 -5.18
N GLN A 456 -6.54 -19.21 -5.57
CA GLN A 456 -7.59 -19.61 -4.62
C GLN A 456 -7.06 -20.59 -3.55
N PRO A 457 -6.37 -21.69 -3.90
CA PRO A 457 -5.69 -22.53 -2.90
C PRO A 457 -4.73 -21.76 -1.99
N TYR A 458 -3.95 -20.84 -2.56
CA TYR A 458 -3.01 -20.02 -1.80
C TYR A 458 -3.73 -19.11 -0.81
N MET A 459 -4.70 -18.31 -1.27
CA MET A 459 -5.48 -17.40 -0.44
C MET A 459 -6.24 -18.16 0.65
N ARG A 460 -6.79 -19.34 0.34
CA ARG A 460 -7.44 -20.23 1.30
C ARG A 460 -6.47 -20.69 2.39
N SER A 461 -5.26 -21.12 2.02
CA SER A 461 -4.22 -21.52 2.97
C SER A 461 -3.78 -20.36 3.86
N ILE A 462 -3.50 -19.19 3.28
CA ILE A 462 -3.04 -18.00 3.99
C ILE A 462 -4.11 -17.43 4.93
N ARG A 463 -5.37 -17.35 4.50
CA ARG A 463 -6.50 -16.88 5.34
C ARG A 463 -6.96 -17.92 6.34
N GLY A 464 -7.02 -19.19 5.95
CA GLY A 464 -7.40 -20.29 6.86
C GLY A 464 -6.41 -20.47 8.01
N SER A 465 -5.15 -20.05 7.80
CA SER A 465 -4.08 -20.11 8.78
C SER A 465 -3.84 -18.77 9.51
N SER A 466 -4.54 -17.68 9.17
CA SER A 466 -4.20 -16.30 9.58
C SER A 466 -4.16 -16.06 11.10
N ASP A 467 -4.86 -16.89 11.85
CA ASP A 467 -5.05 -16.76 13.30
C ASP A 467 -4.24 -17.80 14.10
N ARG A 468 -3.57 -18.72 13.40
CA ARG A 468 -2.87 -19.87 14.01
C ARG A 468 -1.44 -20.06 13.51
N ALA A 469 -1.10 -19.53 12.34
CA ALA A 469 0.23 -19.60 11.76
C ALA A 469 0.98 -18.28 11.95
N ASN A 470 2.28 -18.41 12.13
CA ASN A 470 3.20 -17.28 12.08
C ASN A 470 3.67 -17.07 10.64
N ALA A 471 3.65 -15.83 10.17
CA ALA A 471 4.11 -15.48 8.82
C ALA A 471 5.56 -15.92 8.57
N LEU A 472 6.40 -15.92 9.61
CA LEU A 472 7.81 -16.35 9.52
C LEU A 472 7.98 -17.85 9.24
N ASP A 473 6.95 -18.67 9.45
CA ASP A 473 6.98 -20.12 9.20
C ASP A 473 6.48 -20.48 7.78
N LEU A 474 6.14 -19.49 6.95
CA LEU A 474 5.58 -19.70 5.60
C LEU A 474 6.63 -20.00 4.51
N GLY A 475 7.94 -19.94 4.83
CA GLY A 475 9.00 -20.17 3.85
C GLY A 475 8.85 -21.48 3.06
N PRO A 476 8.66 -22.64 3.71
CA PRO A 476 8.43 -23.91 3.02
C PRO A 476 7.18 -23.88 2.13
N PHE A 477 6.11 -23.22 2.56
CA PHE A 477 4.88 -23.10 1.77
C PHE A 477 5.09 -22.21 0.54
N HIS A 478 5.84 -21.10 0.65
CA HIS A 478 6.19 -20.27 -0.51
C HIS A 478 7.12 -21.01 -1.48
N ALA A 479 8.05 -21.84 -0.99
CA ALA A 479 8.85 -22.71 -1.86
C ALA A 479 7.98 -23.74 -2.62
N GLN A 480 6.95 -24.29 -1.97
CA GLN A 480 5.97 -25.16 -2.63
C GLN A 480 5.20 -24.43 -3.73
N VAL A 481 4.80 -23.17 -3.51
CA VAL A 481 4.12 -22.36 -4.53
C VAL A 481 5.00 -22.13 -5.76
N ILE A 482 6.28 -21.81 -5.55
CA ILE A 482 7.28 -21.63 -6.63
C ILE A 482 7.44 -22.94 -7.41
N CYS A 483 7.62 -24.06 -6.71
CA CYS A 483 7.73 -25.38 -7.34
C CYS A 483 6.47 -25.75 -8.13
N HIS A 484 5.28 -25.43 -7.62
CA HIS A 484 4.03 -25.69 -8.32
C HIS A 484 3.86 -24.82 -9.56
N CYS A 485 4.23 -23.54 -9.51
CA CYS A 485 4.27 -22.67 -10.69
C CYS A 485 5.19 -23.25 -11.77
N GLN A 486 6.39 -23.72 -11.39
CA GLN A 486 7.35 -24.37 -12.29
C GLN A 486 6.77 -25.65 -12.90
N LYS A 487 6.13 -26.50 -12.09
CA LYS A 487 5.46 -27.72 -12.57
C LYS A 487 4.39 -27.42 -13.63
N LEU A 488 3.56 -26.40 -13.40
CA LEU A 488 2.53 -26.00 -14.36
C LEU A 488 3.12 -25.37 -15.63
N LEU A 489 4.25 -24.67 -15.50
CA LEU A 489 4.98 -24.12 -16.64
C LEU A 489 5.57 -25.23 -17.53
N GLU A 490 6.10 -26.29 -16.91
CA GLU A 490 6.65 -27.47 -17.62
C GLU A 490 5.56 -28.35 -18.24
N ASN A 491 4.36 -28.37 -17.65
CA ASN A 491 3.23 -29.17 -18.13
C ASN A 491 1.90 -28.39 -18.10
N PRO A 492 1.71 -27.40 -18.99
CA PRO A 492 0.49 -26.57 -19.04
C PRO A 492 -0.77 -27.37 -19.38
N ASN A 493 -0.62 -28.55 -19.98
CA ASN A 493 -1.73 -29.44 -20.33
C ASN A 493 -2.47 -29.99 -19.11
N LEU A 494 -1.87 -29.96 -17.91
CA LEU A 494 -2.57 -30.26 -16.66
C LEU A 494 -3.81 -29.37 -16.46
N LEU A 495 -3.77 -28.14 -16.97
CA LEU A 495 -4.86 -27.17 -16.91
C LEU A 495 -5.74 -27.20 -18.18
N ILE A 496 -5.12 -27.30 -19.36
CA ILE A 496 -5.82 -27.15 -20.65
C ILE A 496 -6.53 -28.43 -21.09
N LEU A 497 -5.91 -29.60 -20.87
CA LEU A 497 -6.39 -30.90 -21.35
C LEU A 497 -6.73 -31.85 -20.20
N GLY A 498 -6.82 -31.34 -18.98
CA GLY A 498 -7.03 -32.13 -17.77
C GLY A 498 -8.37 -32.86 -17.75
N THR A 499 -8.37 -34.10 -17.26
CA THR A 499 -9.60 -34.87 -16.99
C THR A 499 -10.27 -34.42 -15.67
N SER A 500 -11.42 -35.00 -15.32
CA SER A 500 -12.09 -34.72 -14.04
C SER A 500 -11.23 -34.96 -12.79
N SER A 501 -10.15 -35.75 -12.89
CA SER A 501 -9.20 -36.01 -11.81
C SER A 501 -7.93 -35.14 -11.85
N SER A 502 -7.77 -34.27 -12.85
CA SER A 502 -6.54 -33.48 -13.03
C SER A 502 -6.27 -32.50 -11.89
N PHE A 503 -7.30 -32.10 -11.14
CA PHE A 503 -7.18 -31.19 -10.00
C PHE A 503 -6.15 -31.65 -8.97
N LYS A 504 -5.97 -32.96 -8.78
CA LYS A 504 -5.01 -33.53 -7.82
C LYS A 504 -3.57 -33.11 -8.10
N GLU A 505 -3.23 -32.93 -9.37
CA GLU A 505 -1.90 -32.56 -9.81
C GLU A 505 -1.80 -31.08 -10.22
N ALA A 506 -2.92 -30.50 -10.63
CA ALA A 506 -2.98 -29.16 -11.21
C ALA A 506 -3.25 -28.05 -10.18
N THR A 507 -3.90 -28.35 -9.05
CA THR A 507 -4.08 -27.40 -7.95
C THR A 507 -2.92 -27.47 -6.96
N LEU A 508 -2.58 -26.33 -6.36
CA LEU A 508 -1.50 -26.20 -5.39
C LEU A 508 -1.70 -27.08 -4.14
N ASP A 509 -2.95 -27.26 -3.70
CA ASP A 509 -3.32 -28.02 -2.50
C ASP A 509 -3.88 -29.43 -2.81
N GLY A 510 -3.89 -29.82 -4.10
CA GLY A 510 -4.45 -31.09 -4.57
C GLY A 510 -5.96 -31.22 -4.36
N GLN A 511 -6.66 -30.14 -4.00
CA GLN A 511 -8.10 -30.14 -3.76
C GLN A 511 -8.88 -29.88 -5.06
N MET A 512 -10.20 -30.11 -5.01
CA MET A 512 -11.06 -29.79 -6.15
C MET A 512 -11.05 -28.28 -6.44
N TRP A 513 -11.30 -27.94 -7.70
CA TRP A 513 -11.49 -26.56 -8.16
C TRP A 513 -12.56 -25.85 -7.32
N GLU A 514 -12.32 -24.59 -6.94
CA GLU A 514 -13.33 -23.76 -6.26
C GLU A 514 -14.54 -23.52 -7.19
N ARG A 515 -14.26 -23.33 -8.49
CA ARG A 515 -15.25 -23.16 -9.57
C ARG A 515 -14.92 -24.12 -10.71
N ALA A 516 -15.32 -25.39 -10.56
CA ALA A 516 -15.09 -26.41 -11.58
C ALA A 516 -15.73 -26.04 -12.93
N GLU A 517 -16.88 -25.37 -12.90
CA GLU A 517 -17.58 -24.91 -14.10
C GLU A 517 -16.74 -23.91 -14.92
N ALA A 518 -15.89 -23.10 -14.29
CA ALA A 518 -15.02 -22.17 -14.99
C ALA A 518 -13.87 -22.89 -15.71
N VAL A 519 -13.27 -23.89 -15.07
CA VAL A 519 -12.23 -24.72 -15.69
C VAL A 519 -12.80 -25.48 -16.89
N TYR A 520 -13.97 -26.10 -16.73
CA TYR A 520 -14.61 -26.84 -17.82
C TYR A 520 -15.07 -25.93 -18.97
N ALA A 521 -15.52 -24.71 -18.68
CA ALA A 521 -15.81 -23.73 -19.72
C ALA A 521 -14.56 -23.42 -20.56
N VAL A 522 -13.43 -23.14 -19.91
CA VAL A 522 -12.15 -22.89 -20.61
C VAL A 522 -11.70 -24.10 -21.43
N GLN A 523 -11.73 -25.29 -20.85
CA GLN A 523 -11.33 -26.52 -21.54
C GLN A 523 -12.23 -26.81 -22.75
N SER A 524 -13.54 -26.61 -22.61
CA SER A 524 -14.50 -26.72 -23.72
C SER A 524 -14.18 -25.71 -24.82
N MET A 525 -13.96 -24.44 -24.50
CA MET A 525 -13.60 -23.42 -25.50
C MET A 525 -12.30 -23.77 -26.23
N ALA A 526 -11.29 -24.27 -25.51
CA ALA A 526 -10.03 -24.73 -26.09
C ALA A 526 -10.24 -25.93 -27.04
N GLN A 527 -11.02 -26.94 -26.63
CA GLN A 527 -11.34 -28.11 -27.45
C GLN A 527 -12.08 -27.75 -28.74
N HIS A 528 -12.95 -26.74 -28.70
CA HIS A 528 -13.65 -26.23 -29.88
C HIS A 528 -12.80 -25.27 -30.74
N GLY A 529 -11.52 -25.11 -30.44
CA GLY A 529 -10.61 -24.25 -31.21
C GLY A 529 -10.86 -22.75 -31.06
N GLN A 530 -11.64 -22.33 -30.05
CA GLN A 530 -11.97 -20.92 -29.84
C GLN A 530 -10.81 -20.14 -29.19
N LEU A 531 -9.86 -20.84 -28.57
CA LEU A 531 -8.72 -20.27 -27.85
C LEU A 531 -7.39 -20.82 -28.40
N PRO A 532 -7.04 -20.55 -29.67
CA PRO A 532 -5.90 -21.19 -30.34
C PRO A 532 -4.54 -20.87 -29.68
N PHE A 533 -4.43 -19.73 -29.00
CA PHE A 533 -3.19 -19.29 -28.35
C PHE A 533 -3.19 -19.49 -26.83
N LEU A 534 -4.15 -20.24 -26.27
CA LEU A 534 -4.28 -20.44 -24.82
C LEU A 534 -3.02 -21.01 -24.17
N CYS A 535 -2.38 -22.01 -24.78
CA CYS A 535 -1.17 -22.61 -24.23
C CYS A 535 -0.02 -21.60 -24.16
N HIS A 536 0.21 -20.83 -25.23
CA HIS A 536 1.28 -19.85 -25.31
C HIS A 536 1.07 -18.70 -24.30
N ALA A 537 -0.16 -18.17 -24.24
CA ALA A 537 -0.53 -17.12 -23.28
C ALA A 537 -0.42 -17.61 -21.83
N LEU A 538 -0.84 -18.86 -21.53
CA LEU A 538 -0.72 -19.46 -20.21
C LEU A 538 0.74 -19.64 -19.81
N VAL A 539 1.59 -20.11 -20.72
CA VAL A 539 3.04 -20.26 -20.48
C VAL A 539 3.68 -18.90 -20.22
N ALA A 540 3.35 -17.87 -21.00
CA ALA A 540 3.84 -16.51 -20.76
C ALA A 540 3.42 -15.99 -19.38
N PHE A 541 2.14 -16.18 -19.02
CA PHE A 541 1.63 -15.80 -17.70
C PHE A 541 2.35 -16.54 -16.56
N LEU A 542 2.51 -17.86 -16.66
CA LEU A 542 3.17 -18.66 -15.62
C LEU A 542 4.65 -18.28 -15.45
N LYS A 543 5.35 -17.95 -16.54
CA LYS A 543 6.72 -17.39 -16.48
C LYS A 543 6.75 -16.10 -15.68
N GLY A 544 5.88 -15.14 -16.01
CA GLY A 544 5.79 -13.87 -15.29
C GLY A 544 5.42 -14.08 -13.82
N ALA A 545 4.41 -14.90 -13.54
CA ALA A 545 3.98 -15.20 -12.18
C ALA A 545 5.05 -15.88 -11.34
N LEU A 546 5.84 -16.80 -11.92
CA LEU A 546 6.97 -17.45 -11.25
C LEU A 546 8.03 -16.42 -10.81
N ILE A 547 8.39 -15.49 -11.70
CA ILE A 547 9.30 -14.38 -11.39
C ILE A 547 8.71 -13.52 -10.26
N GLY A 548 7.41 -13.22 -10.34
CA GLY A 548 6.68 -12.52 -9.28
C GLY A 548 6.81 -13.23 -7.93
N TRP A 549 6.54 -14.54 -7.87
CA TRP A 549 6.67 -15.31 -6.63
C TRP A 549 8.09 -15.26 -6.08
N GLN A 550 9.10 -15.52 -6.90
CA GLN A 550 10.51 -15.44 -6.48
C GLN A 550 10.85 -14.06 -5.88
N ARG A 551 10.44 -12.97 -6.54
CA ARG A 551 10.71 -11.60 -6.09
C ARG A 551 9.98 -11.25 -4.79
N PHE A 552 8.71 -11.61 -4.65
CA PHE A 552 7.88 -11.25 -3.49
C PHE A 552 7.95 -12.27 -2.33
N THR A 553 8.82 -13.27 -2.43
CA THR A 553 9.17 -14.18 -1.33
C THR A 553 10.67 -14.15 -0.99
N ALA A 554 11.42 -13.18 -1.53
CA ALA A 554 12.88 -13.07 -1.35
C ALA A 554 13.28 -12.99 0.14
N GLU A 555 12.40 -12.50 1.02
CA GLU A 555 12.67 -12.46 2.46
C GLU A 555 12.82 -13.86 3.11
N PHE A 556 12.38 -14.92 2.41
CA PHE A 556 12.46 -16.33 2.84
C PHE A 556 13.64 -17.09 2.21
N GLU A 557 14.52 -16.44 1.46
CA GLU A 557 15.64 -17.11 0.79
C GLU A 557 16.54 -17.88 1.78
N PRO A 558 17.10 -19.04 1.35
CA PRO A 558 18.08 -19.77 2.14
C PRO A 558 19.25 -18.88 2.57
N GLY A 559 19.65 -18.98 3.85
CA GLY A 559 20.70 -18.11 4.41
C GLY A 559 20.24 -16.70 4.79
N GLY A 560 19.01 -16.30 4.44
CA GLY A 560 18.40 -15.05 4.88
C GLY A 560 18.09 -15.02 6.37
N ARG A 561 17.76 -13.82 6.89
CA ARG A 561 17.49 -13.61 8.33
C ARG A 561 16.39 -14.53 8.87
N ILE A 562 15.31 -14.74 8.11
CA ILE A 562 14.18 -15.59 8.52
C ILE A 562 14.60 -17.06 8.54
N ALA A 563 15.32 -17.53 7.52
CA ALA A 563 15.82 -18.90 7.44
C ALA A 563 16.81 -19.23 8.56
N ALA A 564 17.66 -18.28 8.94
CA ALA A 564 18.62 -18.43 10.03
C ALA A 564 18.00 -18.29 11.44
N ALA A 565 16.73 -17.91 11.54
CA ALA A 565 16.07 -17.70 12.83
C ALA A 565 15.83 -19.03 13.57
N SER A 566 16.02 -19.01 14.89
CA SER A 566 15.60 -20.10 15.76
C SER A 566 14.08 -20.11 15.93
N SER A 567 13.53 -21.24 16.38
CA SER A 567 12.09 -21.34 16.70
C SER A 567 11.67 -20.34 17.79
N ALA A 568 12.55 -20.04 18.75
CA ALA A 568 12.29 -19.06 19.79
C ALA A 568 12.20 -17.63 19.23
N GLU A 569 13.09 -17.27 18.31
CA GLU A 569 13.09 -15.96 17.64
C GLU A 569 11.84 -15.78 16.78
N ARG A 570 11.47 -16.79 15.97
CA ARG A 570 10.22 -16.76 15.19
C ARG A 570 9.01 -16.64 16.13
N ALA A 571 8.98 -17.39 17.22
CA ALA A 571 7.89 -17.34 18.19
C ALA A 571 7.78 -15.99 18.92
N ALA A 572 8.89 -15.28 19.12
CA ALA A 572 8.96 -13.95 19.72
C ALA A 572 8.51 -12.86 18.75
N ALA A 573 8.80 -13.04 17.46
CA ALA A 573 8.40 -12.16 16.37
C ALA A 573 7.13 -12.66 15.64
N TYR A 574 6.16 -13.18 16.39
CA TYR A 574 4.92 -13.69 15.80
C TYR A 574 4.21 -12.58 15.01
N MET A 575 3.95 -12.84 13.73
CA MET A 575 3.19 -11.97 12.83
C MET A 575 2.10 -12.79 12.14
N ARG A 576 0.94 -12.19 11.88
CA ARG A 576 -0.10 -12.86 11.11
C ARG A 576 0.32 -12.93 9.62
N PRO A 577 -0.05 -14.00 8.89
CA PRO A 577 0.17 -14.14 7.45
C PRO A 577 -0.38 -13.00 6.59
N THR A 578 -1.42 -12.29 7.07
CA THR A 578 -2.10 -11.23 6.34
C THR A 578 -2.16 -9.93 7.12
N ASN A 579 -2.21 -8.81 6.39
CA ASN A 579 -2.47 -7.49 6.93
C ASN A 579 -3.95 -7.07 6.76
N ASP A 580 -4.85 -8.03 6.45
CA ASP A 580 -6.27 -7.82 6.20
C ASP A 580 -6.97 -7.04 7.33
N HIS A 581 -6.48 -7.13 8.57
CA HIS A 581 -7.01 -6.40 9.72
C HIS A 581 -6.82 -4.88 9.60
N SER A 582 -5.68 -4.43 9.07
CA SER A 582 -5.41 -3.01 8.85
C SER A 582 -6.27 -2.46 7.70
N GLU A 583 -6.36 -3.20 6.59
CA GLU A 583 -7.25 -2.89 5.46
C GLU A 583 -8.72 -2.86 5.90
N SER A 584 -9.15 -3.86 6.68
CA SER A 584 -10.50 -3.95 7.24
C SER A 584 -10.82 -2.74 8.11
N THR A 585 -9.92 -2.33 9.00
CA THR A 585 -10.12 -1.15 9.85
C THR A 585 -10.34 0.12 9.02
N LEU A 586 -9.60 0.28 7.92
CA LEU A 586 -9.79 1.40 7.00
C LEU A 586 -11.09 1.28 6.19
N GLY A 587 -11.48 0.06 5.82
CA GLY A 587 -12.77 -0.25 5.20
C GLY A 587 -13.94 0.10 6.12
N GLU A 588 -13.85 -0.28 7.39
CA GLU A 588 -14.83 0.06 8.43
C GLU A 588 -14.92 1.58 8.66
N TYR A 589 -13.79 2.28 8.67
CA TYR A 589 -13.78 3.74 8.74
C TYR A 589 -14.55 4.37 7.57
N ARG A 590 -14.31 3.90 6.34
CA ARG A 590 -15.03 4.37 5.15
C ARG A 590 -16.53 4.11 5.25
N GLN A 591 -16.93 2.91 5.69
CA GLN A 591 -18.34 2.56 5.88
C GLN A 591 -19.00 3.44 6.97
N ALA A 592 -18.32 3.61 8.11
CA ALA A 592 -18.79 4.48 9.19
C ALA A 592 -18.99 5.92 8.72
N LYS A 593 -18.09 6.44 7.88
CA LYS A 593 -18.21 7.77 7.26
C LYS A 593 -19.32 7.88 6.22
N ARG A 594 -19.71 6.79 5.54
CA ARG A 594 -20.88 6.78 4.65
C ARG A 594 -22.17 6.85 5.47
N HIS A 595 -22.29 6.04 6.52
CA HIS A 595 -23.49 6.02 7.38
C HIS A 595 -23.64 7.27 8.24
N ALA A 596 -22.53 7.82 8.75
CA ALA A 596 -22.53 9.02 9.57
C ALA A 596 -21.38 9.96 9.16
N PRO A 597 -21.58 10.78 8.10
CA PRO A 597 -20.54 11.68 7.58
C PRO A 597 -19.96 12.66 8.61
N SER A 598 -20.79 13.07 9.57
CA SER A 598 -20.41 13.98 10.66
C SER A 598 -19.68 13.31 11.84
N MET A 599 -19.54 11.96 11.84
CA MET A 599 -18.78 11.25 12.86
C MET A 599 -17.33 11.73 12.88
N SER A 600 -16.79 12.10 14.04
CA SER A 600 -15.36 12.47 14.11
C SER A 600 -14.44 11.25 14.16
N LEU A 601 -13.18 11.41 13.74
CA LEU A 601 -12.19 10.33 13.77
C LEU A 601 -11.95 9.84 15.20
N ALA A 602 -11.93 10.75 16.20
CA ALA A 602 -11.84 10.37 17.60
C ALA A 602 -12.99 9.46 18.04
N LEU A 603 -14.24 9.79 17.67
CA LEU A 603 -15.39 8.95 18.03
C LEU A 603 -15.36 7.59 17.33
N PHE A 604 -14.92 7.55 16.07
CA PHE A 604 -14.68 6.30 15.36
C PHE A 604 -13.65 5.44 16.10
N ASN A 605 -12.51 6.01 16.46
CA ASN A 605 -11.45 5.32 17.21
C ASN A 605 -11.94 4.81 18.56
N ASP A 606 -12.69 5.62 19.33
CA ASP A 606 -13.22 5.22 20.63
C ASP A 606 -14.13 3.97 20.52
N LYS A 607 -14.98 3.92 19.48
CA LYS A 607 -15.83 2.74 19.18
C LYS A 607 -15.01 1.54 18.71
N MET A 608 -14.14 1.77 17.72
CA MET A 608 -13.37 0.74 17.04
C MET A 608 -12.43 0.03 18.03
N LEU A 609 -11.67 0.80 18.82
CA LEU A 609 -10.71 0.25 19.79
C LEU A 609 -11.40 -0.57 20.87
N TRP A 610 -12.50 -0.07 21.43
CA TRP A 610 -13.26 -0.80 22.46
C TRP A 610 -13.71 -2.18 21.97
N ARG A 611 -14.18 -2.27 20.72
CA ARG A 611 -14.63 -3.52 20.10
C ARG A 611 -13.45 -4.42 19.68
N ALA A 612 -12.51 -3.89 18.89
CA ALA A 612 -11.43 -4.66 18.29
C ALA A 612 -10.46 -5.24 19.34
N ASN A 613 -10.29 -4.56 20.48
CA ASN A 613 -9.36 -4.98 21.52
C ASN A 613 -10.00 -5.85 22.62
N GLY A 614 -11.30 -6.14 22.53
CA GLY A 614 -12.03 -6.88 23.56
C GLY A 614 -11.95 -6.19 24.94
N THR A 615 -11.93 -4.86 24.95
CA THR A 615 -11.58 -4.07 26.15
C THR A 615 -12.54 -4.29 27.31
N GLU A 616 -13.79 -4.65 27.06
CA GLU A 616 -14.76 -4.99 28.10
C GLU A 616 -14.26 -6.08 29.05
N ALA A 617 -13.70 -7.17 28.51
CA ALA A 617 -13.16 -8.26 29.32
C ALA A 617 -11.94 -7.84 30.15
N TRP A 618 -11.15 -6.87 29.65
CA TRP A 618 -10.05 -6.31 30.42
C TRP A 618 -10.56 -5.39 31.54
N VAL A 619 -11.54 -4.52 31.25
CA VAL A 619 -12.16 -3.63 32.24
C VAL A 619 -12.77 -4.45 33.37
N ASN A 620 -13.56 -5.48 33.08
CA ASN A 620 -14.18 -6.32 34.09
C ASN A 620 -13.17 -6.97 35.08
N ARG A 621 -11.91 -7.15 34.66
CA ARG A 621 -10.83 -7.73 35.48
C ARG A 621 -9.94 -6.70 36.20
N ASN A 622 -9.83 -5.49 35.65
CA ASN A 622 -8.85 -4.49 36.11
C ASN A 622 -9.48 -3.19 36.63
N GLN A 623 -10.80 -3.05 36.56
CA GLN A 623 -11.50 -1.84 36.96
C GLN A 623 -11.43 -1.64 38.47
N THR A 624 -11.03 -0.43 38.87
CA THR A 624 -11.09 0.04 40.26
C THR A 624 -11.76 1.42 40.29
N PRO A 625 -12.32 1.83 41.44
CA PRO A 625 -12.92 3.16 41.56
C PRO A 625 -11.96 4.31 41.23
N GLU A 626 -10.66 4.15 41.47
CA GLU A 626 -9.65 5.16 41.14
C GLU A 626 -9.45 5.27 39.62
N ILE A 627 -9.36 4.13 38.93
CA ILE A 627 -9.23 4.10 37.47
C ILE A 627 -10.50 4.68 36.82
N ASP A 628 -11.68 4.31 37.30
CA ASP A 628 -12.94 4.86 36.79
C ASP A 628 -13.01 6.39 36.93
N LYS A 629 -12.62 6.90 38.10
CA LYS A 629 -12.58 8.34 38.35
C LYS A 629 -11.59 9.04 37.43
N TYR A 630 -10.42 8.44 37.20
CA TYR A 630 -9.41 8.95 36.28
C TYR A 630 -9.90 8.95 34.82
N VAL A 631 -10.45 7.84 34.35
CA VAL A 631 -10.95 7.71 32.97
C VAL A 631 -12.13 8.66 32.74
N ALA A 632 -13.06 8.76 33.70
CA ALA A 632 -14.19 9.67 33.60
C ALA A 632 -13.76 11.16 33.64
N SER A 633 -12.69 11.52 34.37
CA SER A 633 -12.18 12.90 34.38
C SER A 633 -11.53 13.26 33.05
N LEU A 634 -10.72 12.36 32.48
CA LEU A 634 -10.11 12.53 31.17
C LEU A 634 -11.15 12.62 30.05
N ALA A 635 -12.16 11.75 30.06
CA ALA A 635 -13.22 11.78 29.06
C ALA A 635 -13.98 13.12 29.08
N ARG A 636 -14.20 13.71 30.26
CA ARG A 636 -14.80 15.04 30.41
C ARG A 636 -13.87 16.14 29.87
N GLY A 637 -12.59 16.14 30.26
CA GLY A 637 -11.63 17.16 29.83
C GLY A 637 -11.34 17.11 28.31
N ALA A 638 -11.30 15.91 27.73
CA ALA A 638 -11.12 15.72 26.29
C ALA A 638 -12.35 16.13 25.46
N ASP A 639 -13.51 16.31 26.08
CA ASP A 639 -14.68 16.87 25.39
C ASP A 639 -14.57 18.38 25.21
N SER A 640 -13.92 19.07 26.16
CA SER A 640 -13.63 20.50 26.08
C SER A 640 -12.44 20.87 25.20
N SER A 641 -11.56 19.91 24.85
CA SER A 641 -10.23 20.22 24.28
C SER A 641 -10.17 20.48 22.76
N ARG A 642 -11.29 20.36 22.03
CA ARG A 642 -11.38 20.53 20.57
C ARG A 642 -10.27 19.79 19.77
N LYS A 643 -9.82 18.60 20.23
CA LYS A 643 -8.69 17.85 19.63
C LYS A 643 -8.85 17.63 18.10
N ASP A 644 -10.05 17.26 17.64
CA ASP A 644 -10.34 17.11 16.21
C ASP A 644 -10.09 18.39 15.38
N ALA A 645 -10.20 19.58 15.96
CA ALA A 645 -9.91 20.83 15.27
C ALA A 645 -8.39 21.02 15.10
N LYS A 646 -7.61 20.70 16.13
CA LYS A 646 -6.14 20.77 16.10
C LYS A 646 -5.55 19.79 15.08
N ASP A 647 -6.08 18.58 15.02
CA ASP A 647 -5.63 17.57 14.05
C ASP A 647 -5.89 18.03 12.60
N ARG A 648 -7.01 18.73 12.35
CA ARG A 648 -7.29 19.36 11.05
C ARG A 648 -6.37 20.54 10.74
N GLU A 649 -6.07 21.39 11.72
CA GLU A 649 -5.13 22.51 11.56
C GLU A 649 -3.73 22.00 11.19
N GLN A 650 -3.24 20.96 11.88
CA GLN A 650 -1.97 20.31 11.56
C GLN A 650 -1.96 19.72 10.15
N HIS A 651 -3.05 19.05 9.75
CA HIS A 651 -3.18 18.52 8.39
C HIS A 651 -3.10 19.63 7.32
N VAL A 652 -3.82 20.73 7.52
CA VAL A 652 -3.78 21.89 6.61
C VAL A 652 -2.39 22.50 6.55
N SER A 653 -1.69 22.62 7.69
CA SER A 653 -0.30 23.11 7.72
C SER A 653 0.63 22.22 6.89
N GLY A 654 0.56 20.89 7.08
CA GLY A 654 1.35 19.95 6.31
C GLY A 654 1.04 19.98 4.81
N GLN A 655 -0.22 20.19 4.42
CA GLN A 655 -0.59 20.39 3.02
C GLN A 655 0.02 21.66 2.43
N LYS A 656 0.01 22.77 3.16
CA LYS A 656 0.64 24.04 2.74
C LYS A 656 2.14 23.88 2.55
N GLU A 657 2.84 23.28 3.52
CA GLU A 657 4.27 23.00 3.43
C GLU A 657 4.61 22.15 2.20
N ARG A 658 3.81 21.11 1.93
CA ARG A 658 3.99 20.26 0.75
C ARG A 658 3.75 21.02 -0.55
N ALA A 659 2.73 21.88 -0.61
CA ALA A 659 2.46 22.71 -1.78
C ALA A 659 3.64 23.62 -2.07
N THR A 660 4.13 24.37 -1.08
CA THR A 660 5.30 25.24 -1.22
C THR A 660 6.57 24.47 -1.63
N ARG A 661 6.79 23.28 -1.07
CA ARG A 661 7.93 22.44 -1.47
C ARG A 661 7.84 22.01 -2.93
N LYS A 662 6.67 21.53 -3.36
CA LYS A 662 6.42 21.13 -4.75
C LYS A 662 6.53 22.31 -5.72
N GLU A 663 6.13 23.51 -5.32
CA GLU A 663 6.31 24.72 -6.13
C GLU A 663 7.80 25.04 -6.33
N LYS A 664 8.61 24.98 -5.25
CA LYS A 664 10.06 25.15 -5.34
C LYS A 664 10.73 24.08 -6.20
N GLU A 665 10.36 22.82 -6.03
CA GLU A 665 10.86 21.70 -6.84
C GLU A 665 10.49 21.89 -8.32
N ARG A 666 9.26 22.30 -8.64
CA ARG A 666 8.83 22.62 -10.01
C ARG A 666 9.58 23.83 -10.58
N ALA A 667 9.82 24.88 -9.79
CA ALA A 667 10.59 26.04 -10.20
C ALA A 667 12.04 25.65 -10.53
N GLN A 668 12.70 24.90 -9.64
CA GLN A 668 14.05 24.38 -9.88
C GLN A 668 14.11 23.43 -11.08
N ALA A 669 13.10 22.58 -11.27
CA ALA A 669 13.02 21.71 -12.44
C ALA A 669 12.85 22.51 -13.74
N ARG A 670 12.03 23.59 -13.71
CA ARG A 670 11.90 24.52 -14.84
C ARG A 670 13.21 25.25 -15.12
N GLU A 671 13.87 25.79 -14.10
CA GLU A 671 15.19 26.44 -14.25
C GLU A 671 16.24 25.49 -14.81
N ARG A 672 16.34 24.26 -14.29
CA ARG A 672 17.24 23.22 -14.82
C ARG A 672 16.91 22.87 -16.27
N LYS A 673 15.62 22.81 -16.62
CA LYS A 673 15.17 22.57 -17.99
C LYS A 673 15.58 23.73 -18.91
N THR A 674 15.27 24.98 -18.54
CA THR A 674 15.63 26.17 -19.30
C THR A 674 17.14 26.32 -19.44
N ALA A 675 17.92 26.10 -18.38
CA ALA A 675 19.38 26.12 -18.44
C ALA A 675 19.95 25.03 -19.35
N ARG A 676 19.35 23.83 -19.34
CA ARG A 676 19.72 22.74 -20.24
C ARG A 676 19.37 23.06 -21.69
N GLU A 677 18.19 23.62 -21.95
CA GLU A 677 17.76 24.04 -23.29
C GLU A 677 18.66 25.16 -23.83
N ALA A 678 18.95 26.18 -23.02
CA ALA A 678 19.89 27.24 -23.38
C ALA A 678 21.30 26.71 -23.67
N LYS A 679 21.79 25.75 -22.87
CA LYS A 679 23.08 25.11 -23.11
C LYS A 679 23.10 24.27 -24.38
N VAL A 680 21.98 23.62 -24.72
CA VAL A 680 21.86 22.85 -25.97
C VAL A 680 21.78 23.79 -27.16
N GLU A 681 20.96 24.83 -27.12
CA GLU A 681 20.82 25.78 -28.25
C GLU A 681 22.07 26.66 -28.46
N GLY A 682 22.86 26.91 -27.42
CA GLY A 682 24.08 27.71 -27.49
C GLY A 682 25.33 27.00 -28.02
N ILE A 683 25.23 25.76 -28.50
CA ILE A 683 26.39 25.02 -29.04
C ILE A 683 26.62 25.39 -30.49
N THR A 684 27.88 25.41 -30.91
CA THR A 684 28.23 25.40 -32.33
C THR A 684 28.15 23.95 -32.83
N PRO A 685 27.14 23.56 -33.63
CA PRO A 685 26.97 22.17 -34.06
C PRO A 685 28.12 21.74 -34.99
N GLN A 686 28.59 20.51 -34.83
CA GLN A 686 29.61 19.89 -35.69
C GLN A 686 28.97 18.75 -36.47
N LEU A 687 28.52 19.06 -37.69
CA LEU A 687 27.86 18.09 -38.59
C LEU A 687 28.87 17.33 -39.47
N ASP A 688 30.12 17.79 -39.56
CA ASP A 688 31.15 17.11 -40.32
C ASP A 688 31.58 15.80 -39.62
N ILE A 689 31.39 14.68 -40.31
CA ILE A 689 31.76 13.35 -39.82
C ILE A 689 33.28 13.27 -39.58
N ALA A 690 34.09 13.95 -40.40
CA ALA A 690 35.55 13.92 -40.26
C ALA A 690 36.01 14.53 -38.92
N PHE A 691 35.29 15.52 -38.39
CA PHE A 691 35.56 16.07 -37.06
C PHE A 691 35.47 15.01 -35.95
N TRP A 692 34.52 14.08 -36.08
CA TRP A 692 34.28 13.03 -35.09
C TRP A 692 35.19 11.82 -35.28
N THR A 693 35.50 11.45 -36.52
CA THR A 693 36.19 10.18 -36.87
C THR A 693 37.70 10.28 -37.03
N THR A 694 38.26 11.50 -37.19
CA THR A 694 39.71 11.70 -37.37
C THR A 694 40.56 11.45 -36.13
N GLN A 695 39.93 11.43 -34.94
CA GLN A 695 40.61 11.19 -33.67
C GLN A 695 40.09 9.91 -33.00
N PRO A 696 40.94 9.15 -32.30
CA PRO A 696 40.51 7.94 -31.62
C PRO A 696 39.47 8.26 -30.54
N LEU A 697 38.42 7.44 -30.42
CA LEU A 697 37.26 7.61 -29.51
C LEU A 697 37.63 7.98 -28.06
N ARG A 698 38.79 7.54 -27.57
CA ARG A 698 39.32 7.89 -26.25
C ARG A 698 39.51 9.41 -26.05
N LYS A 699 39.77 10.16 -27.13
CA LYS A 699 39.97 11.62 -27.13
C LYS A 699 38.69 12.42 -27.37
N VAL A 700 37.63 11.81 -27.88
CA VAL A 700 36.31 12.45 -28.04
C VAL A 700 35.63 12.51 -26.68
N ASN A 701 35.13 13.67 -26.25
CA ASN A 701 34.48 13.78 -24.95
C ASN A 701 33.05 13.21 -25.00
N ASP A 702 32.66 12.43 -23.98
CA ASP A 702 31.32 11.83 -23.89
C ASP A 702 30.23 12.90 -23.75
N SER A 703 30.55 14.03 -23.13
CA SER A 703 29.64 15.17 -22.99
C SER A 703 29.27 15.76 -24.35
N ASP A 704 30.22 15.84 -25.28
CA ASP A 704 30.05 16.55 -26.55
C ASP A 704 29.18 15.72 -27.50
N ILE A 705 29.35 14.40 -27.47
CA ILE A 705 28.47 13.45 -28.16
C ILE A 705 27.03 13.57 -27.64
N LYS A 706 26.84 13.62 -26.30
CA LYS A 706 25.50 13.80 -25.69
C LYS A 706 24.88 15.13 -26.07
N LEU A 707 25.68 16.19 -26.10
CA LEU A 707 25.25 17.55 -26.42
C LEU A 707 24.81 17.67 -27.88
N MET A 708 25.59 17.10 -28.80
CA MET A 708 25.26 17.07 -30.23
C MET A 708 24.00 16.26 -30.52
N LEU A 709 23.86 15.08 -29.90
CA LEU A 709 22.63 14.28 -30.01
C LEU A 709 21.42 14.99 -29.41
N ALA A 710 21.60 15.74 -28.30
CA ALA A 710 20.53 16.53 -27.71
C ALA A 710 20.12 17.71 -28.61
N TRP A 711 21.09 18.36 -29.27
CA TRP A 711 20.87 19.44 -30.22
C TRP A 711 20.08 18.95 -31.44
N LEU A 712 20.51 17.84 -32.07
CA LEU A 712 19.81 17.22 -33.20
C LEU A 712 18.38 16.77 -32.85
N ARG A 713 18.14 16.40 -31.58
CA ARG A 713 16.83 15.96 -31.07
C ARG A 713 15.89 17.12 -30.69
N SER A 714 16.36 18.37 -30.70
CA SER A 714 15.55 19.53 -30.31
C SER A 714 14.24 19.61 -31.14
N PRO A 715 13.09 19.99 -30.53
CA PRO A 715 11.81 20.06 -31.24
C PRO A 715 11.86 20.89 -32.54
N ALA A 716 12.68 21.94 -32.57
CA ALA A 716 12.84 22.81 -33.73
C ALA A 716 13.47 22.11 -34.95
N ARG A 717 14.12 20.94 -34.75
CA ARG A 717 14.84 20.17 -35.79
C ARG A 717 14.20 18.81 -36.09
N LYS A 718 13.10 18.49 -35.41
CA LYS A 718 12.42 17.18 -35.49
C LYS A 718 11.88 16.86 -36.88
N GLY A 719 11.59 17.89 -37.69
CA GLY A 719 11.18 17.74 -39.10
C GLY A 719 12.34 17.52 -40.07
N LEU A 720 13.57 17.80 -39.66
CA LEU A 720 14.78 17.71 -40.49
C LEU A 720 15.59 16.45 -40.21
N VAL A 721 15.65 16.02 -38.94
CA VAL A 721 16.43 14.84 -38.51
C VAL A 721 15.66 14.00 -37.52
N LYS A 722 15.63 12.69 -37.78
CA LYS A 722 15.04 11.71 -36.85
C LYS A 722 16.14 11.09 -35.99
N VAL A 723 16.22 11.52 -34.73
CA VAL A 723 17.12 10.91 -33.74
C VAL A 723 16.39 9.82 -32.95
N PRO A 724 16.82 8.54 -33.01
CA PRO A 724 16.22 7.47 -32.22
C PRO A 724 16.20 7.78 -30.70
N PRO A 725 15.14 7.35 -29.98
CA PRO A 725 15.09 7.45 -28.52
C PRO A 725 16.14 6.51 -27.87
N GLY A 726 16.48 6.74 -26.60
CA GLY A 726 17.36 5.84 -25.84
C GLY A 726 18.87 5.95 -26.12
N LEU A 727 19.31 6.67 -27.15
CA LEU A 727 20.76 6.79 -27.45
C LEU A 727 21.59 7.43 -26.31
N SER A 728 20.96 8.21 -25.44
CA SER A 728 21.63 8.90 -24.34
C SER A 728 22.01 7.98 -23.17
N SER A 729 21.38 6.81 -23.01
CA SER A 729 21.67 5.82 -21.96
C SER A 729 22.68 4.75 -22.41
N LEU A 730 23.00 4.67 -23.70
CA LEU A 730 24.01 3.75 -24.23
C LEU A 730 25.41 4.07 -23.68
N ASN A 731 26.31 3.09 -23.69
CA ASN A 731 27.73 3.34 -23.42
C ASN A 731 28.34 4.28 -24.48
N LYS A 732 29.49 4.91 -24.16
CA LYS A 732 30.13 5.95 -24.98
C LYS A 732 30.35 5.51 -26.43
N GLU A 733 30.80 4.28 -26.64
CA GLU A 733 31.11 3.73 -27.96
C GLU A 733 29.87 3.54 -28.83
N ARG A 734 28.82 2.90 -28.30
CA ARG A 734 27.56 2.73 -29.02
C ARG A 734 26.89 4.07 -29.31
N ARG A 735 27.00 5.04 -28.40
CA ARG A 735 26.47 6.39 -28.60
C ARG A 735 27.22 7.15 -29.68
N PHE A 736 28.55 7.04 -29.70
CA PHE A 736 29.39 7.62 -30.75
C PHE A 736 29.03 7.04 -32.12
N ASN A 737 28.93 5.72 -32.25
CA ASN A 737 28.57 5.06 -33.50
C ASN A 737 27.17 5.48 -33.98
N ALA A 738 26.21 5.63 -33.05
CA ALA A 738 24.88 6.13 -33.39
C ALA A 738 24.89 7.59 -33.87
N LEU A 739 25.70 8.47 -33.26
CA LEU A 739 25.87 9.84 -33.74
C LEU A 739 26.47 9.86 -35.15
N VAL A 740 27.53 9.07 -35.40
CA VAL A 740 28.18 8.98 -36.71
C VAL A 740 27.21 8.47 -37.78
N ALA A 741 26.42 7.44 -37.48
CA ALA A 741 25.40 6.92 -38.40
C ALA A 741 24.35 7.99 -38.75
N ILE A 742 23.86 8.73 -37.74
CA ILE A 742 22.91 9.83 -37.97
C ILE A 742 23.51 10.91 -38.87
N LEU A 743 24.79 11.25 -38.69
CA LEU A 743 25.48 12.24 -39.51
C LEU A 743 25.78 11.74 -40.93
N GLN A 744 26.01 10.43 -41.11
CA GLN A 744 26.20 9.80 -42.42
C GLN A 744 24.94 9.82 -43.29
N ASP A 745 23.77 9.74 -42.67
CA ASP A 745 22.47 9.76 -43.35
C ASP A 745 21.98 11.19 -43.67
N LEU A 746 22.74 12.23 -43.30
CA LEU A 746 22.42 13.62 -43.65
C LEU A 746 22.85 13.94 -45.08
N ASP A 747 21.90 14.29 -45.94
CA ASP A 747 22.22 14.91 -47.22
C ASP A 747 22.70 16.37 -47.04
N GLN A 748 23.35 16.90 -48.09
CA GLN A 748 23.94 18.25 -48.05
C GLN A 748 22.89 19.36 -47.88
N GLU A 749 21.66 19.14 -48.35
CA GLU A 749 20.58 20.12 -48.25
C GLU A 749 20.04 20.22 -46.82
N THR A 750 19.79 19.08 -46.19
CA THR A 750 19.37 18.95 -44.79
C THR A 750 20.44 19.48 -43.85
N ALA A 751 21.72 19.18 -44.11
CA ALA A 751 22.84 19.71 -43.34
C ALA A 751 22.93 21.24 -43.42
N ALA A 752 22.68 21.84 -44.60
CA ALA A 752 22.64 23.28 -44.76
C ALA A 752 21.44 23.92 -44.04
N GLN A 753 20.25 23.29 -44.11
CA GLN A 753 19.04 23.74 -43.41
C GLN A 753 19.19 23.68 -41.88
N LEU A 754 19.92 22.71 -41.34
CA LEU A 754 20.23 22.61 -39.91
C LEU A 754 21.15 23.73 -39.41
N LEU A 755 21.99 24.30 -40.29
CA LEU A 755 22.92 25.38 -39.98
C LEU A 755 22.30 26.77 -40.23
N ASP A 756 21.25 26.87 -41.03
CA ASP A 756 20.51 28.12 -41.25
C ASP A 756 19.51 28.38 -40.13
N THR A 757 19.85 29.35 -39.28
CA THR A 757 19.00 29.78 -38.15
C THR A 757 17.69 30.44 -38.59
N ARG A 758 17.58 30.93 -39.85
CA ARG A 758 16.34 31.57 -40.35
C ARG A 758 15.27 30.56 -40.73
N THR A 759 15.63 29.36 -41.18
CA THR A 759 14.67 28.31 -41.59
C THR A 759 14.01 27.63 -40.38
N ILE A 760 14.73 27.54 -39.25
CA ILE A 760 14.31 26.81 -38.05
C ILE A 760 13.16 27.51 -37.30
N TYR A 761 13.03 28.84 -37.40
CA TYR A 761 12.02 29.62 -36.68
C TYR A 761 10.70 29.87 -37.45
N MET A 762 10.66 29.65 -38.78
CA MET A 762 9.42 29.84 -39.56
C MET A 762 8.39 28.70 -39.42
N GLY A 763 8.75 27.60 -38.74
CA GLY A 763 7.83 26.47 -38.47
C GLY A 763 7.01 26.57 -37.18
N VAL A 764 7.15 27.64 -36.38
CA VAL A 764 6.61 27.71 -35.01
C VAL A 764 5.41 28.68 -34.86
N GLU A 765 5.12 29.55 -35.84
CA GLU A 765 4.04 30.55 -35.72
C GLU A 765 2.60 30.03 -35.95
N GLY A 766 2.39 28.71 -35.91
CA GLY A 766 1.09 28.08 -36.20
C GLY A 766 0.34 27.47 -35.01
N GLY A 767 0.61 27.89 -33.77
CA GLY A 767 -0.01 27.29 -32.58
C GLY A 767 -0.44 28.33 -31.54
N SER A 768 -1.67 28.84 -31.68
CA SER A 768 -2.32 29.73 -30.72
C SER A 768 -2.41 29.11 -29.32
N HIS A 769 -2.12 29.93 -28.31
CA HIS A 769 -2.50 29.72 -26.91
C HIS A 769 -3.93 29.18 -26.78
N VAL A 770 -4.06 27.97 -26.25
CA VAL A 770 -5.31 27.51 -25.63
C VAL A 770 -4.99 27.27 -24.16
N ASP A 771 -5.65 28.05 -23.31
CA ASP A 771 -5.68 27.87 -21.87
C ASP A 771 -6.12 26.47 -21.52
N ASP A 772 -5.20 25.67 -20.99
CA ASP A 772 -5.46 24.33 -20.50
C ASP A 772 -6.04 24.43 -19.07
N THR A 773 -7.32 24.81 -19.02
CA THR A 773 -8.17 24.61 -17.84
C THR A 773 -9.15 23.49 -18.16
N SER A 774 -8.66 22.25 -18.08
CA SER A 774 -9.51 21.07 -18.05
C SER A 774 -9.29 20.28 -16.75
N SER A 775 -10.41 19.98 -16.13
CA SER A 775 -10.59 19.51 -14.77
C SER A 775 -10.02 18.11 -14.50
N ASP A 776 -9.34 17.99 -13.37
CA ASP A 776 -8.97 16.77 -12.66
C ASP A 776 -10.05 15.67 -12.75
N SER A 777 -9.74 14.60 -13.47
CA SER A 777 -10.32 13.27 -13.23
C SER A 777 -9.46 12.16 -13.84
N ASP A 778 -8.22 12.04 -13.39
CA ASP A 778 -7.46 10.79 -13.52
C ASP A 778 -6.52 10.65 -12.33
N GLU A 779 -6.96 9.89 -11.31
CA GLU A 779 -6.11 9.43 -10.22
C GLU A 779 -5.06 8.45 -10.79
N SER A 780 -3.88 9.00 -11.06
CA SER A 780 -2.56 8.39 -10.91
C SER A 780 -2.48 6.85 -10.86
N LEU A 781 -2.24 6.23 -12.01
CA LEU A 781 -1.36 5.07 -12.10
C LEU A 781 0.08 5.59 -12.02
N SER A 782 0.71 5.44 -10.85
CA SER A 782 2.12 5.77 -10.64
C SER A 782 3.01 4.80 -11.40
N SER A 783 3.50 5.21 -12.56
CA SER A 783 4.65 4.62 -13.24
C SER A 783 5.94 5.15 -12.58
N GLU A 784 6.34 4.56 -11.46
CA GLU A 784 7.68 4.70 -10.86
C GLU A 784 8.12 3.32 -10.35
N GLU A 785 8.34 2.37 -11.26
CA GLU A 785 9.09 1.12 -10.99
C GLU A 785 9.96 0.71 -12.21
N GLU A 786 10.41 1.69 -13.01
CA GLU A 786 11.48 1.49 -14.00
C GLU A 786 12.76 2.15 -13.47
N GLU A 787 13.45 1.48 -12.56
CA GLU A 787 14.91 1.51 -12.37
C GLU A 787 15.28 0.63 -11.15
N GLU A 788 15.42 -0.68 -11.40
CA GLU A 788 16.49 -1.55 -10.88
C GLU A 788 16.52 -2.87 -11.68
#